data_AF-A0A9P7ECQ9-F1
#
_entry.id   AF-A0A9P7ECQ9-F1
#
_cell.length_a   1.000
_cell.length_b   1.000
_cell.length_c   1.000
_cell.angle_alpha   90.00
_cell.angle_beta   90.00
_cell.angle_gamma   90.00
#
_symmetry.space_group_name_H-M   'P 1'
#
loop_
_entity.id
_entity.type
_entity.pdbx_description
1 polymer ?
#
loop_
_entity_poly.entity_id
_entity_poly.type
_entity_poly.pdbx_seq_one_letter_code
_entity_poly.pdbx_strand_id
1 'polypeptide(L)'
;MQQEKAITYKRHYQKITAVAKKTREHLDNAMQSISHLHHKNKSLTKQNHALVMHITHASAAKTHANEKAWNILATKAASTFSLKEKGMSTNVSCVMSINATINVVVEALGVEVEGDVSQCSIHRMVIEGGIAAETQLVDKITCARGILHEVNHTSETQLQGWKHQATEMYSTYNDVMEGHDAADIQDFAPKVKGILTDHAEDQKKLVCLFAEWKQECKQEVHGEKALTCLPLADVIHLLSEMMENVIETVGGYQQWDLLSPDEWQLHSSKAIHQLCMTFGEKEFASLSSAEKEAVDFFVWAGCCMHKELNVAKGGNTRMQAWWEQNGVDSPVLLMNKDNAAAASAGSSVAKDQAVQVSTGGGQKTLDLAGSVFYHKDDKKGQHYSLQYYLETELGFTSQWPDTSNTCYHSHGDAACKYLVHKSWYMQFLEIILFKKESWTHTNMEQNVFQGFLYVDLVLGPSTSHETATLDGRPFKHPEAFYAIQQIAQDQKNYPHLHCLLVTFLEGALDTWVCFCGEFTAGGVIDKSSTAQREMAYMKTTNDNNKGALGTVHTSLQQALHMSLSHLNSWFIYKKNMTGTYIQNFLQPGAQKRLLKQAHAANYDKEQVRKNKQLDVWRKEWQDAAEAKLTAVVPHLTLAEVEKLYVNEINLQIQWHRQFDKDVPAAKNTPSGKAKRVEHSMEQPDGSNNAQGMLGCLG
;
A
#
# COMPACT_ATOMS: atom_id res chain seq x y z
N MET A 1 20.04 6.16 82.77
CA MET A 1 18.90 7.01 82.35
C MET A 1 19.29 8.32 81.66
N GLN A 2 20.07 9.23 82.27
CA GLN A 2 20.46 10.51 81.59
C GLN A 2 21.43 10.31 80.40
N GLN A 3 22.35 9.33 80.50
CA GLN A 3 23.32 9.02 79.45
C GLN A 3 22.68 8.40 78.18
N GLU A 4 21.69 7.52 78.33
CA GLU A 4 20.94 6.93 77.21
C GLU A 4 20.06 7.96 76.48
N LYS A 5 19.46 8.90 77.23
CA LYS A 5 18.71 10.01 76.62
C LYS A 5 19.63 10.91 75.80
N ALA A 6 20.84 11.20 76.29
CA ALA A 6 21.82 12.00 75.55
C ALA A 6 22.31 11.30 74.26
N ILE A 7 22.54 9.98 74.30
CA ILE A 7 22.94 9.19 73.12
C ILE A 7 21.81 9.15 72.08
N THR A 8 20.57 8.95 72.53
CA THR A 8 19.39 8.91 71.66
C THR A 8 19.15 10.27 70.99
N TYR A 9 19.29 11.36 71.76
CA TYR A 9 19.17 12.72 71.24
C TYR A 9 20.24 13.03 70.19
N LYS A 10 21.50 12.64 70.44
CA LYS A 10 22.60 12.79 69.47
C LYS A 10 22.33 12.04 68.17
N ARG A 11 21.76 10.84 68.25
CA ARG A 11 21.38 10.02 67.08
C ARG A 11 20.25 10.65 66.26
N HIS A 12 19.23 11.18 66.92
CA HIS A 12 18.16 11.91 66.24
C HIS A 12 18.65 13.20 65.60
N TYR A 13 19.48 13.96 66.30
CA TYR A 13 20.09 15.18 65.76
C TYR A 13 20.91 14.88 64.50
N GLN A 14 21.73 13.82 64.51
CA GLN A 14 22.50 13.39 63.34
C GLN A 14 21.61 12.97 62.16
N LYS A 15 20.52 12.23 62.40
CA LYS A 15 19.56 11.85 61.36
C LYS A 15 18.86 13.06 60.75
N ILE A 16 18.40 13.99 61.58
CA ILE A 16 17.74 15.23 61.13
C ILE A 16 18.73 16.07 60.31
N THR A 17 19.97 16.19 60.75
CA THR A 17 21.01 16.95 60.02
C THR A 17 21.34 16.30 58.67
N ALA A 18 21.39 14.96 58.60
CA ALA A 18 21.61 14.24 57.35
C ALA A 18 20.45 14.41 56.36
N VAL A 19 19.21 14.36 56.83
CA VAL A 19 18.02 14.62 55.99
C VAL A 19 18.04 16.06 55.50
N ALA A 20 18.28 17.04 56.37
CA ALA A 20 18.34 18.45 55.99
C ALA A 20 19.42 18.73 54.94
N LYS A 21 20.58 18.06 55.02
CA LYS A 21 21.65 18.16 54.03
C LYS A 21 21.21 17.60 52.68
N LYS A 22 20.61 16.41 52.66
CA LYS A 22 20.12 15.76 51.44
C LYS A 22 19.00 16.56 50.76
N THR A 23 18.09 17.13 51.55
CA THR A 23 17.02 18.00 51.03
C THR A 23 17.58 19.28 50.42
N ARG A 24 18.64 19.86 51.00
CA ARG A 24 19.31 21.04 50.44
C ARG A 24 20.01 20.71 49.12
N GLU A 25 20.70 19.58 49.02
CA GLU A 25 21.32 19.11 47.78
C GLU A 25 20.27 18.88 46.67
N HIS A 26 19.10 18.32 47.01
CA HIS A 26 18.01 18.17 46.05
C HIS A 26 17.44 19.51 45.59
N LEU A 27 17.33 20.49 46.50
CA LEU A 27 16.85 21.83 46.18
C LEU A 27 17.83 22.56 45.24
N ASP A 28 19.13 22.47 45.50
CA ASP A 28 20.17 23.08 44.65
C ASP A 28 20.18 22.45 43.24
N ASN A 29 20.02 21.12 43.14
CA ASN A 29 19.91 20.42 41.86
C ASN A 29 18.63 20.81 41.08
N ALA A 30 17.50 20.99 41.78
CA ALA A 30 16.26 21.45 41.18
C ALA A 30 16.40 22.90 40.66
N MET A 31 17.05 23.78 41.42
CA MET A 31 17.31 25.16 41.01
C MET A 31 18.23 25.23 39.78
N GLN A 32 19.25 24.38 39.70
CA GLN A 32 20.11 24.27 38.51
C GLN A 32 19.33 23.78 37.28
N SER A 33 18.48 22.76 37.44
CA SER A 33 17.61 22.25 36.37
C SER A 33 16.63 23.31 35.86
N ILE A 34 16.01 24.08 36.76
CA ILE A 34 15.11 25.18 36.38
C ILE A 34 15.87 26.26 35.60
N SER A 35 17.10 26.61 36.02
CA SER A 35 17.93 27.58 35.31
C SER A 35 18.31 27.10 33.90
N HIS A 36 18.65 25.81 33.77
CA HIS A 36 18.92 25.18 32.47
C HIS A 36 17.69 25.19 31.55
N LEU A 37 16.51 24.84 32.08
CA LEU A 37 15.25 24.87 31.34
C LEU A 37 14.88 26.29 30.90
N HIS A 38 15.11 27.30 31.74
CA HIS A 38 14.90 28.70 31.36
C HIS A 38 15.82 29.14 30.22
N HIS A 39 17.09 28.73 30.25
CA HIS A 39 18.03 29.02 29.16
C HIS A 39 17.61 28.33 27.86
N LYS A 40 17.21 27.05 27.94
CA LYS A 40 16.73 26.27 26.80
C LYS A 40 15.45 26.86 26.21
N ASN A 41 14.50 27.28 27.05
CA ASN A 41 13.27 27.91 26.60
C ASN A 41 13.56 29.25 25.89
N LYS A 42 14.47 30.07 26.43
CA LYS A 42 14.93 31.31 25.78
C LYS A 42 15.60 31.05 24.42
N SER A 43 16.36 29.97 24.30
CA SER A 43 16.95 29.54 23.01
C SER A 43 15.87 29.08 22.02
N LEU A 44 14.91 28.28 22.47
CA LEU A 44 13.79 27.81 21.66
C LEU A 44 12.89 28.96 21.21
N THR A 45 12.64 29.96 22.05
CA THR A 45 11.89 31.16 21.66
C THR A 45 12.63 31.93 20.55
N LYS A 46 13.96 32.04 20.63
CA LYS A 46 14.77 32.66 19.56
C LYS A 46 14.75 31.84 18.27
N GLN A 47 14.84 30.52 18.36
CA GLN A 47 14.75 29.63 17.20
C GLN A 47 13.37 29.67 16.56
N ASN A 48 12.30 29.67 17.35
CA ASN A 48 10.94 29.85 16.85
C ASN A 48 10.75 31.22 16.21
N HIS A 49 11.28 32.29 16.80
CA HIS A 49 11.23 33.61 16.18
C HIS A 49 12.01 33.63 14.86
N ALA A 50 13.20 33.01 14.79
CA ALA A 50 13.97 32.88 13.56
C ALA A 50 13.22 32.04 12.51
N LEU A 51 12.53 30.96 12.90
CA LEU A 51 11.70 30.14 12.01
C LEU A 51 10.49 30.92 11.50
N VAL A 52 9.80 31.67 12.38
CA VAL A 52 8.70 32.56 11.98
C VAL A 52 9.22 33.61 11.00
N MET A 53 10.38 34.23 11.27
CA MET A 53 11.01 35.16 10.34
C MET A 53 11.41 34.47 9.03
N HIS A 54 11.93 33.24 9.05
CA HIS A 54 12.21 32.45 7.84
C HIS A 54 10.95 32.13 7.05
N ILE A 55 9.84 31.79 7.70
CA ILE A 55 8.54 31.56 7.05
C ILE A 55 8.03 32.88 6.44
N THR A 56 8.18 33.99 7.15
CA THR A 56 7.74 35.32 6.69
C THR A 56 8.62 35.83 5.55
N HIS A 57 9.94 35.59 5.61
CA HIS A 57 10.88 35.89 4.53
C HIS A 57 10.71 34.92 3.36
N ALA A 58 10.36 33.66 3.59
CA ALA A 58 10.05 32.70 2.53
C ALA A 58 8.72 33.05 1.85
N SER A 59 7.72 33.53 2.60
CA SER A 59 6.48 34.05 2.00
C SER A 59 6.76 35.33 1.23
N ALA A 60 7.54 36.27 1.78
CA ALA A 60 7.92 37.50 1.08
C ALA A 60 8.82 37.23 -0.14
N ALA A 61 9.75 36.29 -0.06
CA ALA A 61 10.59 35.86 -1.17
C ALA A 61 9.79 35.09 -2.22
N LYS A 62 8.77 34.32 -1.82
CA LYS A 62 7.81 33.69 -2.73
C LYS A 62 6.95 34.74 -3.42
N THR A 63 6.46 35.75 -2.70
CA THR A 63 5.71 36.86 -3.29
C THR A 63 6.58 37.68 -4.22
N HIS A 64 7.83 37.97 -3.85
CA HIS A 64 8.78 38.70 -4.68
C HIS A 64 9.27 37.86 -5.87
N ALA A 65 9.45 36.54 -5.73
CA ALA A 65 9.75 35.63 -6.83
C ALA A 65 8.56 35.49 -7.78
N ASN A 66 7.33 35.50 -7.26
CA ASN A 66 6.11 35.55 -8.07
C ASN A 66 5.99 36.89 -8.80
N GLU A 67 6.23 38.02 -8.14
CA GLU A 67 6.25 39.35 -8.78
C GLU A 67 7.37 39.47 -9.81
N LYS A 68 8.55 38.91 -9.54
CA LYS A 68 9.66 38.86 -10.49
C LYS A 68 9.38 37.92 -11.65
N ALA A 69 8.71 36.79 -11.40
CA ALA A 69 8.22 35.89 -12.45
C ALA A 69 7.14 36.57 -13.31
N TRP A 70 6.20 37.30 -12.69
CA TRP A 70 5.20 38.13 -13.37
C TRP A 70 5.83 39.25 -14.19
N ASN A 71 6.87 39.92 -13.69
CA ASN A 71 7.61 40.95 -14.44
C ASN A 71 8.44 40.34 -15.57
N ILE A 72 9.08 39.18 -15.38
CA ILE A 72 9.78 38.44 -16.43
C ILE A 72 8.79 37.98 -17.52
N LEU A 73 7.61 37.48 -17.13
CA LEU A 73 6.52 37.09 -18.03
C LEU A 73 5.94 38.30 -18.78
N ALA A 74 5.74 39.44 -18.11
CA ALA A 74 5.29 40.68 -18.75
C ALA A 74 6.31 41.23 -19.78
N THR A 75 7.62 41.02 -19.55
CA THR A 75 8.67 41.38 -20.53
C THR A 75 8.90 40.33 -21.63
N LYS A 76 8.35 39.12 -21.51
CA LYS A 76 8.46 38.03 -22.49
C LYS A 76 7.09 37.62 -23.02
N ALA A 77 6.34 38.58 -23.54
CA ALA A 77 5.03 38.36 -24.17
C ALA A 77 5.07 37.54 -25.50
N ALA A 78 6.04 36.64 -25.69
CA ALA A 78 6.12 35.79 -26.88
C ALA A 78 7.02 34.56 -26.66
N SER A 79 6.65 33.64 -25.78
CA SER A 79 7.27 32.31 -25.80
C SER A 79 6.23 31.20 -25.67
N THR A 80 5.98 30.53 -26.79
CA THR A 80 5.21 29.29 -26.92
C THR A 80 5.85 28.17 -26.09
N PHE A 81 5.05 27.41 -25.34
CA PHE A 81 5.51 26.24 -24.58
C PHE A 81 5.23 24.96 -25.37
N SER A 82 6.29 24.28 -25.83
CA SER A 82 6.16 23.03 -26.60
C SER A 82 6.22 21.81 -25.69
N LEU A 83 5.17 20.98 -25.72
CA LEU A 83 5.05 19.76 -24.92
C LEU A 83 6.00 18.62 -25.35
N LYS A 84 6.69 18.79 -26.49
CA LYS A 84 7.63 17.81 -27.06
C LYS A 84 8.89 18.52 -27.55
N GLU A 85 10.03 18.21 -26.95
CA GLU A 85 11.34 18.57 -27.52
C GLU A 85 12.06 17.29 -27.93
N LYS A 86 12.36 17.13 -29.23
CA LYS A 86 13.00 15.93 -29.82
C LYS A 86 12.31 14.60 -29.48
N GLY A 87 10.99 14.63 -29.23
CA GLY A 87 10.18 13.43 -28.98
C GLY A 87 10.13 12.95 -27.53
N MET A 88 10.69 13.69 -26.56
CA MET A 88 10.62 13.35 -25.12
C MET A 88 9.95 14.45 -24.29
N SER A 89 9.28 14.04 -23.21
CA SER A 89 8.70 14.95 -22.19
C SER A 89 9.36 14.67 -20.84
N THR A 90 9.65 15.74 -20.07
CA THR A 90 10.54 15.71 -18.89
C THR A 90 9.83 15.60 -17.54
N ASN A 91 8.50 15.45 -17.49
CA ASN A 91 7.79 15.20 -16.22
C ASN A 91 6.41 14.57 -16.45
N VAL A 92 6.26 13.28 -16.15
CA VAL A 92 4.95 12.62 -16.13
C VAL A 92 4.47 12.53 -14.68
N SER A 93 4.01 13.65 -14.13
CA SER A 93 3.33 13.65 -12.83
C SER A 93 1.84 13.90 -13.00
N CYS A 94 1.04 12.88 -12.63
CA CYS A 94 -0.42 12.86 -12.50
C CYS A 94 -1.22 12.64 -13.81
N VAL A 95 -1.78 11.43 -13.97
CA VAL A 95 -2.57 11.05 -15.15
C VAL A 95 -4.02 10.84 -14.75
N MET A 96 -4.89 11.79 -15.10
CA MET A 96 -6.30 11.56 -15.49
C MET A 96 -6.91 12.80 -16.17
N SER A 97 -6.25 13.97 -16.11
CA SER A 97 -6.63 15.13 -16.91
C SER A 97 -5.42 16.02 -17.19
N ILE A 98 -4.39 15.45 -17.82
CA ILE A 98 -3.15 16.18 -18.12
C ILE A 98 -3.46 17.40 -18.99
N ASN A 99 -4.24 17.26 -20.06
CA ASN A 99 -4.56 18.41 -20.92
C ASN A 99 -5.39 19.45 -20.18
N ALA A 100 -6.39 19.08 -19.37
CA ALA A 100 -7.16 20.09 -18.63
C ALA A 100 -6.32 20.75 -17.53
N THR A 101 -5.46 20.00 -16.84
CA THR A 101 -4.58 20.54 -15.79
C THR A 101 -3.52 21.44 -16.40
N ILE A 102 -2.89 21.02 -17.51
CA ILE A 102 -1.93 21.82 -18.26
C ILE A 102 -2.62 23.07 -18.79
N ASN A 103 -3.79 22.95 -19.42
CA ASN A 103 -4.52 24.11 -19.93
C ASN A 103 -4.90 25.06 -18.80
N VAL A 104 -5.38 24.58 -17.65
CA VAL A 104 -5.70 25.44 -16.48
C VAL A 104 -4.45 26.13 -15.92
N VAL A 105 -3.33 25.41 -15.79
CA VAL A 105 -2.07 25.97 -15.27
C VAL A 105 -1.46 26.95 -16.27
N VAL A 106 -1.54 26.65 -17.56
CA VAL A 106 -0.95 27.45 -18.64
C VAL A 106 -1.81 28.68 -18.97
N GLU A 107 -3.13 28.56 -18.91
CA GLU A 107 -4.09 29.67 -18.96
C GLU A 107 -3.85 30.63 -17.77
N ALA A 108 -3.63 30.09 -16.57
CA ALA A 108 -3.24 30.89 -15.40
C ALA A 108 -1.86 31.58 -15.54
N LEU A 109 -1.00 31.08 -16.43
CA LEU A 109 0.32 31.63 -16.73
C LEU A 109 0.36 32.49 -18.01
N GLY A 110 -0.76 32.62 -18.73
CA GLY A 110 -0.88 33.43 -19.94
C GLY A 110 -0.03 32.94 -21.12
N VAL A 111 0.29 31.64 -21.17
CA VAL A 111 1.06 31.03 -22.26
C VAL A 111 0.11 30.28 -23.20
N GLU A 112 0.32 30.32 -24.51
CA GLU A 112 -0.44 29.48 -25.45
C GLU A 112 0.20 28.07 -25.52
N VAL A 113 -0.63 27.03 -25.38
CA VAL A 113 -0.23 25.63 -25.57
C VAL A 113 -0.42 25.26 -27.02
N GLU A 114 0.67 24.83 -27.69
CA GLU A 114 0.59 24.26 -29.03
C GLU A 114 0.50 22.73 -28.95
N GLY A 115 -0.68 22.18 -29.27
CA GLY A 115 -0.93 20.74 -29.42
C GLY A 115 -1.52 20.04 -28.19
N ASP A 116 -2.16 18.88 -28.45
CA ASP A 116 -2.75 18.01 -27.43
C ASP A 116 -1.94 16.72 -27.25
N VAL A 117 -1.82 16.25 -26.00
CA VAL A 117 -1.32 14.89 -25.74
C VAL A 117 -2.50 13.92 -25.83
N SER A 118 -2.49 13.05 -26.84
CA SER A 118 -3.55 12.05 -27.02
C SER A 118 -3.48 10.95 -25.94
N GLN A 119 -4.62 10.32 -25.64
CA GLN A 119 -4.67 9.15 -24.73
C GLN A 119 -3.72 8.03 -25.16
N CYS A 120 -3.55 7.82 -26.46
CA CYS A 120 -2.58 6.86 -27.02
C CYS A 120 -1.13 7.23 -26.67
N SER A 121 -0.79 8.53 -26.66
CA SER A 121 0.54 9.00 -26.26
C SER A 121 0.77 8.82 -24.76
N ILE A 122 -0.25 9.10 -23.93
CA ILE A 122 -0.19 8.88 -22.48
C ILE A 122 0.03 7.40 -22.17
N HIS A 123 -0.71 6.51 -22.83
CA HIS A 123 -0.57 5.07 -22.63
C HIS A 123 0.84 4.57 -22.99
N ARG A 124 1.41 5.06 -24.10
CA ARG A 124 2.79 4.76 -24.50
C ARG A 124 3.80 5.23 -23.46
N MET A 125 3.68 6.47 -22.97
CA MET A 125 4.58 7.01 -21.94
C MET A 125 4.59 6.16 -20.67
N VAL A 126 3.43 5.61 -20.28
CA VAL A 126 3.35 4.74 -19.11
C VAL A 126 3.98 3.37 -19.35
N ILE A 127 3.78 2.77 -20.53
CA ILE A 127 4.47 1.53 -20.90
C ILE A 127 5.98 1.74 -20.96
N GLU A 128 6.43 2.83 -21.59
CA GLU A 128 7.85 3.21 -21.65
C GLU A 128 8.43 3.36 -20.24
N GLY A 129 7.70 4.03 -19.35
CA GLY A 129 8.08 4.16 -17.94
C GLY A 129 8.13 2.82 -17.20
N GLY A 130 7.20 1.90 -17.46
CA GLY A 130 7.19 0.55 -16.90
C GLY A 130 8.40 -0.26 -17.34
N ILE A 131 8.65 -0.36 -18.65
CA ILE A 131 9.81 -1.07 -19.23
C ILE A 131 11.11 -0.49 -18.68
N ALA A 132 11.23 0.84 -18.62
CA ALA A 132 12.42 1.49 -18.06
C ALA A 132 12.64 1.14 -16.58
N ALA A 133 11.55 0.98 -15.83
CA ALA A 133 11.62 0.70 -14.41
C ALA A 133 12.01 -0.77 -14.14
N GLU A 134 11.57 -1.70 -15.00
CA GLU A 134 12.05 -3.09 -15.04
C GLU A 134 13.54 -3.14 -15.38
N THR A 135 13.98 -2.42 -16.43
CA THR A 135 15.41 -2.33 -16.80
C THR A 135 16.23 -1.79 -15.64
N GLN A 136 15.78 -0.70 -15.00
CA GLN A 136 16.42 -0.12 -13.82
C GLN A 136 16.48 -1.11 -12.66
N LEU A 137 15.44 -1.92 -12.47
CA LEU A 137 15.41 -2.89 -11.39
C LEU A 137 16.45 -3.98 -11.62
N VAL A 138 16.58 -4.50 -12.85
CA VAL A 138 17.63 -5.45 -13.19
C VAL A 138 19.01 -4.83 -12.95
N ASP A 139 19.28 -3.62 -13.46
CA ASP A 139 20.53 -2.87 -13.23
C ASP A 139 20.86 -2.70 -11.74
N LYS A 140 19.83 -2.37 -10.94
CA LYS A 140 19.96 -2.25 -9.49
C LYS A 140 20.13 -3.60 -8.82
N ILE A 141 19.47 -4.66 -9.26
CA ILE A 141 19.67 -6.04 -8.76
C ILE A 141 21.11 -6.49 -9.04
N THR A 142 21.68 -6.09 -10.18
CA THR A 142 23.09 -6.26 -10.50
C THR A 142 24.00 -5.55 -9.48
N CYS A 143 23.49 -4.55 -8.73
CA CYS A 143 24.22 -3.73 -7.76
C CYS A 143 23.77 -3.79 -6.27
N ALA A 144 22.57 -4.32 -5.90
CA ALA A 144 22.00 -4.45 -4.53
C ALA A 144 20.57 -5.07 -4.56
N ARG A 145 19.84 -5.49 -3.50
CA ARG A 145 20.00 -6.36 -2.31
C ARG A 145 18.59 -6.49 -1.67
N GLY A 146 17.98 -7.68 -1.71
CA GLY A 146 16.72 -8.06 -1.01
C GLY A 146 15.41 -7.96 -1.83
N ILE A 147 14.49 -8.92 -1.62
CA ILE A 147 13.16 -9.01 -2.27
C ILE A 147 12.06 -8.73 -1.22
N LEU A 148 10.98 -8.04 -1.63
CA LEU A 148 9.77 -7.83 -0.82
C LEU A 148 8.56 -8.56 -1.43
N HIS A 149 7.67 -9.01 -0.56
CA HIS A 149 6.61 -10.01 -0.76
C HIS A 149 5.44 -9.62 -1.69
N GLU A 150 4.84 -10.64 -2.33
CA GLU A 150 3.57 -10.61 -3.09
C GLU A 150 2.47 -11.49 -2.45
N VAL A 151 1.23 -11.05 -2.62
CA VAL A 151 0.07 -11.50 -1.84
C VAL A 151 -0.54 -12.82 -2.34
N ASN A 152 -0.41 -13.85 -1.48
CA ASN A 152 -1.42 -14.91 -1.20
C ASN A 152 -1.67 -16.04 -2.23
N HIS A 153 -0.69 -16.97 -2.35
CA HIS A 153 -0.83 -18.34 -2.88
C HIS A 153 0.12 -19.29 -2.10
N THR A 154 0.14 -20.61 -2.36
CA THR A 154 1.07 -21.53 -1.67
C THR A 154 2.54 -21.15 -1.88
N SER A 155 3.43 -21.59 -0.99
CA SER A 155 4.88 -21.29 -1.04
C SER A 155 5.51 -21.62 -2.40
N GLU A 156 5.11 -22.73 -3.02
CA GLU A 156 5.60 -23.15 -4.33
C GLU A 156 5.10 -22.22 -5.44
N THR A 157 3.82 -21.86 -5.43
CA THR A 157 3.24 -20.94 -6.42
C THR A 157 3.87 -19.56 -6.30
N GLN A 158 4.15 -19.10 -5.07
CA GLN A 158 4.85 -17.85 -4.84
C GLN A 158 6.27 -17.88 -5.42
N LEU A 159 7.04 -18.93 -5.17
CA LEU A 159 8.38 -19.07 -5.74
C LEU A 159 8.34 -19.12 -7.27
N GLN A 160 7.40 -19.87 -7.87
CA GLN A 160 7.26 -19.91 -9.32
C GLN A 160 6.86 -18.55 -9.91
N GLY A 161 5.98 -17.81 -9.22
CA GLY A 161 5.67 -16.42 -9.58
C GLY A 161 6.90 -15.54 -9.57
N TRP A 162 7.76 -15.65 -8.55
CA TRP A 162 9.02 -14.90 -8.48
C TRP A 162 10.01 -15.29 -9.59
N LYS A 163 10.15 -16.59 -9.86
CA LYS A 163 10.98 -17.09 -10.98
C LYS A 163 10.48 -16.51 -12.30
N HIS A 164 9.17 -16.58 -12.55
CA HIS A 164 8.56 -16.07 -13.77
C HIS A 164 8.75 -14.56 -13.93
N GLN A 165 8.44 -13.77 -12.90
CA GLN A 165 8.64 -12.32 -12.92
C GLN A 165 10.10 -11.94 -13.13
N ALA A 166 11.02 -12.63 -12.46
CA ALA A 166 12.44 -12.38 -12.64
C ALA A 166 12.89 -12.71 -14.07
N THR A 167 12.45 -13.82 -14.65
CA THR A 167 12.71 -14.18 -16.05
C THR A 167 12.17 -13.12 -17.02
N GLU A 168 10.94 -12.63 -16.83
CA GLU A 168 10.37 -11.58 -17.66
C GLU A 168 11.19 -10.28 -17.58
N MET A 169 11.57 -9.86 -16.37
CA MET A 169 12.40 -8.66 -16.18
C MET A 169 13.77 -8.77 -16.85
N TYR A 170 14.45 -9.92 -16.72
CA TYR A 170 15.76 -10.14 -17.33
C TYR A 170 15.67 -10.24 -18.86
N SER A 171 14.60 -10.85 -19.39
CA SER A 171 14.30 -10.86 -20.82
C SER A 171 14.13 -9.44 -21.36
N THR A 172 13.29 -8.63 -20.70
CA THR A 172 13.09 -7.21 -21.06
C THR A 172 14.40 -6.43 -21.02
N TYR A 173 15.23 -6.65 -19.98
CA TYR A 173 16.53 -5.99 -19.86
C TYR A 173 17.47 -6.35 -21.02
N ASN A 174 17.62 -7.64 -21.33
CA ASN A 174 18.53 -8.11 -22.38
C ASN A 174 18.12 -7.60 -23.77
N ASP A 175 16.81 -7.55 -24.05
CA ASP A 175 16.27 -6.97 -25.27
C ASP A 175 16.61 -5.47 -25.43
N VAL A 176 16.63 -4.72 -24.32
CA VAL A 176 16.96 -3.29 -24.31
C VAL A 176 18.47 -3.05 -24.45
N MET A 177 19.31 -3.89 -23.82
CA MET A 177 20.74 -3.62 -23.65
C MET A 177 21.65 -4.17 -24.77
N GLU A 178 21.21 -5.13 -25.59
CA GLU A 178 21.99 -5.74 -26.70
C GLU A 178 23.42 -6.18 -26.30
N GLY A 179 23.52 -7.36 -25.68
CA GLY A 179 24.59 -8.34 -25.97
C GLY A 179 26.04 -8.06 -25.57
N HIS A 180 26.40 -6.88 -25.07
CA HIS A 180 27.77 -6.68 -24.56
C HIS A 180 27.99 -7.17 -23.12
N ASP A 181 26.90 -7.37 -22.36
CA ASP A 181 26.85 -8.00 -21.03
C ASP A 181 25.41 -8.49 -20.78
N ALA A 182 24.97 -9.54 -21.48
CA ALA A 182 23.64 -10.10 -21.26
C ALA A 182 23.52 -10.57 -19.79
N ALA A 183 22.52 -10.06 -19.08
CA ALA A 183 22.27 -10.45 -17.70
C ALA A 183 21.67 -11.86 -17.70
N ASP A 184 22.30 -12.77 -16.98
CA ASP A 184 21.76 -14.11 -16.76
C ASP A 184 20.78 -14.10 -15.59
N ILE A 185 19.61 -14.69 -15.78
CA ILE A 185 18.64 -14.91 -14.70
C ILE A 185 19.23 -15.78 -13.58
N GLN A 186 20.18 -16.66 -13.89
CA GLN A 186 20.86 -17.49 -12.90
C GLN A 186 21.66 -16.66 -11.89
N ASP A 187 22.05 -15.43 -12.22
CA ASP A 187 22.69 -14.51 -11.27
C ASP A 187 21.72 -13.93 -10.23
N PHE A 188 20.41 -13.99 -10.47
CA PHE A 188 19.41 -13.33 -9.63
C PHE A 188 19.42 -13.87 -8.20
N ALA A 189 19.16 -15.17 -8.03
CA ALA A 189 19.04 -15.78 -6.71
C ALA A 189 20.37 -15.71 -5.91
N PRO A 190 21.57 -15.94 -6.51
CA PRO A 190 22.86 -15.72 -5.84
C PRO A 190 23.08 -14.29 -5.32
N LYS A 191 22.55 -13.26 -6.01
CA LYS A 191 22.65 -11.86 -5.60
C LYS A 191 21.73 -11.49 -4.42
N VAL A 192 20.65 -12.24 -4.17
CA VAL A 192 19.75 -11.99 -3.03
C VAL A 192 20.38 -12.40 -1.71
N LYS A 193 20.74 -11.43 -0.85
CA LYS A 193 21.40 -11.68 0.44
C LYS A 193 20.46 -11.78 1.64
N GLY A 194 19.18 -11.46 1.46
CA GLY A 194 18.18 -11.74 2.47
C GLY A 194 16.74 -11.59 2.00
N ILE A 195 15.83 -12.17 2.78
CA ILE A 195 14.38 -12.14 2.58
C ILE A 195 13.68 -11.72 3.87
N LEU A 196 12.71 -10.82 3.75
CA LEU A 196 11.83 -10.41 4.85
C LEU A 196 10.38 -10.76 4.51
N THR A 197 9.80 -11.64 5.33
CA THR A 197 8.42 -12.11 5.20
C THR A 197 7.73 -12.05 6.56
N ASP A 198 6.43 -12.35 6.62
CA ASP A 198 5.80 -12.61 7.91
C ASP A 198 6.29 -13.96 8.52
N HIS A 199 5.80 -14.30 9.72
CA HIS A 199 6.21 -15.51 10.43
C HIS A 199 5.34 -16.74 10.13
N ALA A 200 4.47 -16.68 9.11
CA ALA A 200 3.63 -17.82 8.77
C ALA A 200 4.46 -19.00 8.24
N GLU A 201 3.99 -20.23 8.46
CA GLU A 201 4.73 -21.44 8.09
C GLU A 201 4.90 -21.59 6.58
N ASP A 202 3.92 -21.14 5.79
CA ASP A 202 4.03 -21.06 4.33
C ASP A 202 5.13 -20.07 3.90
N GLN A 203 5.31 -18.97 4.63
CA GLN A 203 6.37 -18.01 4.34
C GLN A 203 7.75 -18.53 4.73
N LYS A 204 7.86 -19.28 5.83
CA LYS A 204 9.10 -20.00 6.18
C LYS A 204 9.45 -21.05 5.12
N LYS A 205 8.47 -21.81 4.66
CA LYS A 205 8.64 -22.79 3.57
C LYS A 205 9.11 -22.11 2.28
N LEU A 206 8.53 -20.97 1.91
CA LEU A 206 8.96 -20.19 0.75
C LEU A 206 10.45 -19.81 0.84
N VAL A 207 10.90 -19.38 2.02
CA VAL A 207 12.31 -19.01 2.26
C VAL A 207 13.23 -20.21 2.10
N CYS A 208 12.83 -21.40 2.59
CA CYS A 208 13.60 -22.63 2.38
C CYS A 208 13.70 -22.98 0.88
N LEU A 209 12.59 -22.97 0.16
CA LEU A 209 12.56 -23.24 -1.28
C LEU A 209 13.40 -22.21 -2.06
N PHE A 210 13.41 -20.94 -1.63
CA PHE A 210 14.26 -19.92 -2.23
C PHE A 210 15.74 -20.16 -1.94
N ALA A 211 16.10 -20.60 -0.72
CA ALA A 211 17.47 -20.93 -0.36
C ALA A 211 18.00 -22.13 -1.17
N GLU A 212 17.16 -23.13 -1.42
CA GLU A 212 17.46 -24.25 -2.32
C GLU A 212 17.71 -23.75 -3.75
N TRP A 213 16.78 -22.97 -4.31
CA TRP A 213 16.95 -22.39 -5.64
C TRP A 213 18.20 -21.51 -5.76
N LYS A 214 18.49 -20.72 -4.72
CA LYS A 214 19.72 -19.93 -4.63
C LYS A 214 20.96 -20.81 -4.68
N GLN A 215 20.93 -21.97 -4.03
CA GLN A 215 22.05 -22.90 -4.03
C GLN A 215 22.25 -23.53 -5.41
N GLU A 216 21.16 -23.95 -6.05
CA GLU A 216 21.17 -24.48 -7.43
C GLU A 216 21.82 -23.47 -8.39
N CYS A 217 21.33 -22.23 -8.41
CA CYS A 217 21.86 -21.20 -9.29
C CYS A 217 23.35 -20.87 -9.03
N LYS A 218 23.80 -20.91 -7.77
CA LYS A 218 25.23 -20.71 -7.48
C LYS A 218 26.06 -21.85 -8.05
N GLN A 219 25.64 -23.09 -7.83
CA GLN A 219 26.37 -24.27 -8.31
C GLN A 219 26.45 -24.24 -9.84
N GLU A 220 25.37 -23.85 -10.50
CA GLU A 220 25.35 -23.70 -11.96
C GLU A 220 26.34 -22.62 -12.44
N VAL A 221 26.27 -21.40 -11.89
CA VAL A 221 27.16 -20.28 -12.25
C VAL A 221 28.64 -20.59 -11.98
N HIS A 222 28.96 -21.26 -10.87
CA HIS A 222 30.33 -21.72 -10.61
C HIS A 222 30.72 -22.82 -11.62
N GLY A 223 29.87 -23.81 -11.85
CA GLY A 223 30.08 -24.86 -12.83
C GLY A 223 30.41 -24.35 -14.24
N GLU A 224 29.65 -23.38 -14.71
CA GLU A 224 29.88 -22.73 -16.01
C GLU A 224 31.22 -21.99 -16.06
N LYS A 225 31.58 -21.28 -14.98
CA LYS A 225 32.89 -20.61 -14.86
C LYS A 225 34.04 -21.62 -14.84
N ALA A 226 33.89 -22.72 -14.12
CA ALA A 226 34.89 -23.79 -14.10
C ALA A 226 35.06 -24.40 -15.50
N LEU A 227 33.96 -24.70 -16.20
CA LEU A 227 33.99 -25.29 -17.55
C LEU A 227 34.60 -24.33 -18.59
N THR A 228 34.30 -23.04 -18.52
CA THR A 228 34.89 -22.02 -19.42
C THR A 228 36.38 -21.79 -19.19
N CYS A 229 36.90 -22.12 -18.01
CA CYS A 229 38.33 -22.07 -17.71
C CYS A 229 39.12 -23.31 -18.19
N LEU A 230 38.43 -24.38 -18.60
CA LEU A 230 39.09 -25.58 -19.11
C LEU A 230 39.53 -25.40 -20.58
N PRO A 231 40.60 -26.09 -21.02
CA PRO A 231 40.91 -26.21 -22.44
C PRO A 231 39.72 -26.76 -23.23
N LEU A 232 39.46 -26.21 -24.41
CA LEU A 232 38.33 -26.61 -25.27
C LEU A 232 38.31 -28.12 -25.55
N ALA A 233 39.49 -28.75 -25.69
CA ALA A 233 39.61 -30.19 -25.89
C ALA A 233 39.04 -31.01 -24.72
N ASP A 234 39.30 -30.57 -23.48
CA ASP A 234 38.83 -31.25 -22.27
C ASP A 234 37.32 -31.09 -22.11
N VAL A 235 36.78 -29.90 -22.43
CA VAL A 235 35.33 -29.65 -22.45
C VAL A 235 34.64 -30.53 -23.49
N ILE A 236 35.20 -30.66 -24.70
CA ILE A 236 34.66 -31.55 -25.74
C ILE A 236 34.65 -33.00 -25.27
N HIS A 237 35.73 -33.48 -24.63
CA HIS A 237 35.80 -34.83 -24.09
C HIS A 237 34.73 -35.08 -23.02
N LEU A 238 34.57 -34.17 -22.06
CA LEU A 238 33.57 -34.26 -21.00
C LEU A 238 32.13 -34.26 -21.56
N LEU A 239 31.85 -33.37 -22.52
CA LEU A 239 30.55 -33.33 -23.18
C LEU A 239 30.29 -34.60 -23.98
N SER A 240 31.30 -35.19 -24.61
CA SER A 240 31.16 -36.44 -25.37
C SER A 240 30.82 -37.61 -24.44
N GLU A 241 31.56 -37.77 -23.34
CA GLU A 241 31.31 -38.80 -22.33
C GLU A 241 29.92 -38.64 -21.69
N MET A 242 29.53 -37.41 -21.39
CA MET A 242 28.20 -37.09 -20.88
C MET A 242 27.10 -37.46 -21.88
N MET A 243 27.27 -37.09 -23.16
CA MET A 243 26.29 -37.40 -24.20
C MET A 243 26.18 -38.91 -24.46
N GLU A 244 27.28 -39.66 -24.40
CA GLU A 244 27.23 -41.13 -24.47
C GLU A 244 26.34 -41.73 -23.38
N ASN A 245 26.48 -41.26 -22.14
CA ASN A 245 25.62 -41.69 -21.02
C ASN A 245 24.14 -41.33 -21.24
N VAL A 246 23.86 -40.13 -21.79
CA VAL A 246 22.47 -39.73 -22.10
C VAL A 246 21.88 -40.60 -23.20
N ILE A 247 22.63 -40.86 -24.26
CA ILE A 247 22.22 -41.73 -25.37
C ILE A 247 21.89 -43.13 -24.84
N GLU A 248 22.73 -43.68 -23.96
CA GLU A 248 22.44 -44.96 -23.30
C GLU A 248 21.15 -44.91 -22.46
N THR A 249 20.95 -43.84 -21.69
CA THR A 249 19.76 -43.68 -20.83
C THR A 249 18.45 -43.60 -21.62
N VAL A 250 18.50 -43.03 -22.83
CA VAL A 250 17.35 -42.95 -23.76
C VAL A 250 17.09 -44.28 -24.48
N GLY A 251 17.99 -45.26 -24.37
CA GLY A 251 17.86 -46.59 -24.98
C GLY A 251 18.81 -46.84 -26.17
N GLY A 252 19.86 -46.03 -26.30
CA GLY A 252 20.88 -46.14 -27.33
C GLY A 252 20.63 -45.25 -28.55
N TYR A 253 21.59 -45.25 -29.47
CA TYR A 253 21.63 -44.34 -30.64
C TYR A 253 20.36 -44.39 -31.50
N GLN A 254 19.76 -45.56 -31.71
CA GLN A 254 18.52 -45.68 -32.49
C GLN A 254 17.35 -44.90 -31.88
N GLN A 255 17.25 -44.91 -30.55
CA GLN A 255 16.14 -44.23 -29.87
C GLN A 255 16.42 -42.73 -29.72
N TRP A 256 17.69 -42.36 -29.60
CA TRP A 256 18.16 -40.98 -29.63
C TRP A 256 17.86 -40.28 -30.96
N ASP A 257 18.11 -40.96 -32.09
CA ASP A 257 17.84 -40.42 -33.44
C ASP A 257 16.34 -40.28 -33.74
N LEU A 258 15.48 -40.97 -32.98
CA LEU A 258 14.02 -40.90 -33.10
C LEU A 258 13.38 -39.82 -32.22
N LEU A 259 14.15 -39.15 -31.35
CA LEU A 259 13.62 -38.08 -30.50
C LEU A 259 13.15 -36.89 -31.35
N SER A 260 12.07 -36.26 -30.90
CA SER A 260 11.68 -34.96 -31.44
C SER A 260 12.72 -33.88 -31.08
N PRO A 261 12.77 -32.74 -31.81
CA PRO A 261 13.68 -31.64 -31.49
C PRO A 261 13.53 -31.14 -30.04
N ASP A 262 12.31 -31.12 -29.52
CA ASP A 262 12.00 -30.66 -28.16
C ASP A 262 12.53 -31.65 -27.10
N GLU A 263 12.36 -32.95 -27.33
CA GLU A 263 12.88 -34.00 -26.44
C GLU A 263 14.41 -34.02 -26.47
N TRP A 264 15.01 -33.90 -27.67
CA TRP A 264 16.45 -33.82 -27.84
C TRP A 264 17.03 -32.62 -27.06
N GLN A 265 16.40 -31.44 -27.19
CA GLN A 265 16.81 -30.24 -26.47
C GLN A 265 16.65 -30.40 -24.96
N LEU A 266 15.56 -31.00 -24.49
CA LEU A 266 15.32 -31.25 -23.08
C LEU A 266 16.39 -32.18 -22.48
N HIS A 267 16.67 -33.31 -23.13
CA HIS A 267 17.70 -34.26 -22.68
C HIS A 267 19.09 -33.65 -22.69
N SER A 268 19.45 -32.93 -23.76
CA SER A 268 20.75 -32.26 -23.90
C SER A 268 20.95 -31.17 -22.85
N SER A 269 19.94 -30.31 -22.64
CA SER A 269 20.01 -29.21 -21.66
C SER A 269 20.12 -29.75 -20.24
N LYS A 270 19.38 -30.82 -19.92
CA LYS A 270 19.45 -31.48 -18.62
C LYS A 270 20.83 -32.09 -18.34
N ALA A 271 21.45 -32.66 -19.37
CA ALA A 271 22.78 -33.24 -19.28
C ALA A 271 23.83 -32.15 -18.99
N ILE A 272 23.83 -31.09 -19.79
CA ILE A 272 24.74 -29.95 -19.62
C ILE A 272 24.58 -29.34 -18.23
N HIS A 273 23.34 -29.14 -17.78
CA HIS A 273 23.05 -28.65 -16.44
C HIS A 273 23.65 -29.57 -15.36
N GLN A 274 23.49 -30.90 -15.47
CA GLN A 274 24.08 -31.85 -14.52
C GLN A 274 25.62 -31.79 -14.49
N LEU A 275 26.25 -31.58 -15.64
CA LEU A 275 27.70 -31.39 -15.74
C LEU A 275 28.14 -30.10 -15.04
N CYS A 276 27.44 -28.98 -15.29
CA CYS A 276 27.67 -27.71 -14.60
C CYS A 276 27.56 -27.89 -13.08
N MET A 277 26.48 -28.51 -12.60
CA MET A 277 26.27 -28.75 -11.17
C MET A 277 27.43 -29.55 -10.54
N THR A 278 27.92 -30.58 -11.23
CA THR A 278 29.04 -31.41 -10.76
C THR A 278 30.35 -30.62 -10.64
N PHE A 279 30.63 -29.74 -11.61
CA PHE A 279 31.80 -28.88 -11.56
C PHE A 279 31.65 -27.76 -10.52
N GLY A 280 30.46 -27.20 -10.40
CA GLY A 280 30.13 -26.18 -9.41
C GLY A 280 30.31 -26.68 -7.98
N GLU A 281 29.91 -27.92 -7.69
CA GLU A 281 30.16 -28.56 -6.40
C GLU A 281 31.65 -28.72 -6.10
N LYS A 282 32.44 -29.14 -7.08
CA LYS A 282 33.90 -29.29 -6.94
C LYS A 282 34.58 -27.94 -6.71
N GLU A 283 34.22 -26.92 -7.49
CA GLU A 283 34.76 -25.58 -7.34
C GLU A 283 34.39 -25.01 -5.96
N PHE A 284 33.10 -25.07 -5.60
CA PHE A 284 32.63 -24.62 -4.29
C PHE A 284 33.36 -25.34 -3.16
N ALA A 285 33.59 -26.65 -3.26
CA ALA A 285 34.34 -27.41 -2.27
C ALA A 285 35.81 -26.95 -2.15
N SER A 286 36.41 -26.44 -3.23
CA SER A 286 37.78 -25.92 -3.24
C SER A 286 37.95 -24.54 -2.60
N LEU A 287 36.85 -23.78 -2.45
CA LEU A 287 36.87 -22.45 -1.85
C LEU A 287 37.31 -22.48 -0.38
N SER A 288 37.96 -21.39 0.06
CA SER A 288 38.28 -21.17 1.47
C SER A 288 37.02 -21.02 2.31
N SER A 289 37.15 -21.19 3.64
CA SER A 289 36.00 -21.02 4.55
C SER A 289 35.37 -19.62 4.47
N ALA A 290 36.17 -18.58 4.27
CA ALA A 290 35.69 -17.20 4.15
C ALA A 290 34.93 -16.96 2.83
N GLU A 291 35.39 -17.55 1.73
CA GLU A 291 34.72 -17.45 0.43
C GLU A 291 33.40 -18.23 0.44
N LYS A 292 33.39 -19.43 1.01
CA LYS A 292 32.16 -20.22 1.22
C LYS A 292 31.14 -19.43 2.01
N GLU A 293 31.56 -18.80 3.12
CA GLU A 293 30.68 -17.97 3.94
C GLU A 293 30.11 -16.77 3.15
N ALA A 294 30.93 -16.08 2.34
CA ALA A 294 30.48 -14.95 1.54
C ALA A 294 29.50 -15.36 0.43
N VAL A 295 29.74 -16.51 -0.20
CA VAL A 295 28.85 -17.11 -1.20
C VAL A 295 27.53 -17.54 -0.54
N ASP A 296 27.60 -18.21 0.60
CA ASP A 296 26.44 -18.76 1.32
C ASP A 296 25.67 -17.77 2.16
N PHE A 297 26.20 -16.56 2.33
CA PHE A 297 25.54 -15.52 3.08
C PHE A 297 24.11 -15.27 2.57
N PHE A 298 23.15 -15.61 3.42
CA PHE A 298 21.72 -15.46 3.21
C PHE A 298 21.02 -15.32 4.56
N VAL A 299 20.22 -14.28 4.72
CA VAL A 299 19.51 -13.99 5.98
C VAL A 299 18.02 -13.94 5.75
N TRP A 300 17.27 -14.66 6.58
CA TRP A 300 15.84 -14.42 6.74
C TRP A 300 15.58 -13.66 8.03
N ALA A 301 14.68 -12.69 7.96
CA ALA A 301 14.18 -11.99 9.15
C ALA A 301 12.66 -11.86 9.05
N GLY A 302 11.96 -12.18 10.13
CA GLY A 302 10.52 -12.00 10.16
C GLY A 302 10.11 -10.54 10.37
N CYS A 303 8.97 -10.16 9.81
CA CYS A 303 8.40 -8.81 9.86
C CYS A 303 8.19 -8.34 11.30
N CYS A 304 8.75 -7.16 11.65
CA CYS A 304 8.71 -6.65 13.02
C CYS A 304 7.28 -6.35 13.51
N MET A 305 6.37 -5.92 12.62
CA MET A 305 4.97 -5.67 13.00
C MET A 305 4.22 -6.95 13.39
N HIS A 306 4.53 -8.07 12.73
CA HIS A 306 3.94 -9.35 13.11
C HIS A 306 4.50 -9.86 14.43
N LYS A 307 5.79 -9.65 14.71
CA LYS A 307 6.38 -9.96 16.02
C LYS A 307 5.65 -9.20 17.11
N GLU A 308 5.54 -7.88 16.95
CA GLU A 308 4.89 -7.02 17.93
C GLU A 308 3.41 -7.37 18.13
N LEU A 309 2.66 -7.60 17.05
CA LEU A 309 1.26 -8.05 17.12
C LEU A 309 1.12 -9.38 17.86
N ASN A 310 1.96 -10.37 17.53
CA ASN A 310 1.90 -11.68 18.17
C ASN A 310 2.33 -11.61 19.63
N VAL A 311 3.31 -10.78 19.98
CA VAL A 311 3.72 -10.51 21.37
C VAL A 311 2.56 -9.98 22.19
N ALA A 312 1.85 -8.97 21.68
CA ALA A 312 0.66 -8.43 22.35
C ALA A 312 -0.44 -9.50 22.49
N LYS A 313 -0.62 -10.33 21.45
CA LYS A 313 -1.55 -11.46 21.48
C LYS A 313 -1.18 -12.48 22.56
N GLY A 314 0.09 -12.87 22.65
CA GLY A 314 0.58 -13.84 23.63
C GLY A 314 0.43 -13.34 25.07
N GLY A 315 0.74 -12.07 25.31
CA GLY A 315 0.47 -11.42 26.60
C GLY A 315 -1.02 -11.46 26.97
N ASN A 316 -1.89 -11.08 26.02
CA ASN A 316 -3.34 -11.11 26.24
C ASN A 316 -3.88 -12.54 26.45
N THR A 317 -3.37 -13.54 25.73
CA THR A 317 -3.74 -14.95 25.95
C THR A 317 -3.41 -15.40 27.36
N ARG A 318 -2.21 -15.09 27.87
CA ARG A 318 -1.82 -15.45 29.24
C ARG A 318 -2.64 -14.69 30.28
N MET A 319 -2.91 -13.40 30.04
CA MET A 319 -3.78 -12.57 30.88
C MET A 319 -5.23 -13.10 30.92
N GLN A 320 -5.77 -13.60 29.81
CA GLN A 320 -7.10 -14.23 29.78
C GLN A 320 -7.15 -15.52 30.59
N ALA A 321 -6.10 -16.34 30.53
CA ALA A 321 -6.01 -17.59 31.31
C ALA A 321 -5.82 -17.34 32.83
N TRP A 322 -5.27 -16.19 33.20
CA TRP A 322 -4.97 -15.84 34.60
C TRP A 322 -6.18 -15.90 35.53
N TRP A 323 -7.35 -15.43 35.06
CA TRP A 323 -8.58 -15.36 35.86
C TRP A 323 -9.00 -16.72 36.39
N GLU A 324 -9.11 -17.70 35.49
CA GLU A 324 -9.46 -19.08 35.83
C GLU A 324 -8.39 -19.74 36.70
N GLN A 325 -7.10 -19.56 36.35
CA GLN A 325 -5.98 -20.14 37.09
C GLN A 325 -5.87 -19.64 38.54
N ASN A 326 -6.36 -18.43 38.82
CA ASN A 326 -6.32 -17.83 40.15
C ASN A 326 -7.67 -17.88 40.87
N GLY A 327 -8.70 -18.51 40.28
CA GLY A 327 -10.03 -18.61 40.86
C GLY A 327 -10.70 -17.25 41.10
N VAL A 328 -10.40 -16.26 40.26
CA VAL A 328 -10.98 -14.92 40.29
C VAL A 328 -12.03 -14.82 39.18
N ASP A 329 -13.14 -14.15 39.46
CA ASP A 329 -14.19 -13.92 38.47
C ASP A 329 -13.61 -13.24 37.22
N SER A 330 -13.85 -13.86 36.07
CA SER A 330 -13.35 -13.37 34.79
C SER A 330 -14.16 -12.17 34.29
N PRO A 331 -13.60 -11.37 33.36
CA PRO A 331 -14.33 -10.26 32.75
C PRO A 331 -15.64 -10.73 32.11
N VAL A 332 -16.65 -9.86 32.16
CA VAL A 332 -17.99 -10.16 31.64
C VAL A 332 -17.95 -10.71 30.20
N LEU A 333 -18.66 -11.81 29.98
CA LEU A 333 -18.84 -12.38 28.64
C LEU A 333 -19.74 -11.48 27.80
N LEU A 334 -19.22 -11.04 26.65
CA LEU A 334 -19.93 -10.17 25.72
C LEU A 334 -20.61 -11.01 24.64
N MET A 335 -21.67 -11.70 25.06
CA MET A 335 -22.42 -12.65 24.23
C MET A 335 -23.16 -11.95 23.10
N ASN A 336 -23.14 -12.54 21.90
CA ASN A 336 -24.02 -12.09 20.82
C ASN A 336 -25.50 -12.35 21.19
N LYS A 337 -26.42 -11.82 20.39
CA LYS A 337 -27.87 -11.92 20.65
C LYS A 337 -28.35 -13.36 20.88
N ASP A 338 -27.88 -14.29 20.05
CA ASP A 338 -28.34 -15.69 20.09
C ASP A 338 -27.76 -16.42 21.30
N ASN A 339 -26.48 -16.20 21.61
CA ASN A 339 -25.82 -16.75 22.79
C ASN A 339 -26.40 -16.18 24.08
N ALA A 340 -26.73 -14.88 24.11
CA ALA A 340 -27.38 -14.25 25.27
C ALA A 340 -28.79 -14.83 25.51
N ALA A 341 -29.55 -15.06 24.43
CA ALA A 341 -30.85 -15.72 24.51
C ALA A 341 -30.71 -17.18 24.97
N ALA A 342 -29.75 -17.92 24.42
CA ALA A 342 -29.46 -19.31 24.80
C ALA A 342 -29.00 -19.43 26.26
N ALA A 343 -28.15 -18.52 26.73
CA ALA A 343 -27.68 -18.50 28.11
C ALA A 343 -28.80 -18.19 29.12
N SER A 344 -29.79 -17.41 28.69
CA SER A 344 -30.98 -17.07 29.49
C SER A 344 -32.02 -18.20 29.52
N ALA A 345 -31.93 -19.19 28.63
CA ALA A 345 -32.95 -20.22 28.42
C ALA A 345 -32.89 -21.45 29.38
N GLY A 346 -32.15 -21.40 30.49
CA GLY A 346 -32.09 -22.49 31.49
C GLY A 346 -31.02 -23.56 31.22
N SER A 347 -31.09 -24.73 31.89
CA SER A 347 -30.06 -25.79 31.78
C SER A 347 -30.20 -26.60 30.49
N SER A 348 -29.35 -26.30 29.51
CA SER A 348 -29.27 -27.04 28.26
C SER A 348 -27.83 -27.04 27.75
N VAL A 349 -27.48 -28.03 26.93
CA VAL A 349 -26.21 -28.06 26.18
C VAL A 349 -25.98 -26.74 25.41
N ALA A 350 -27.05 -26.07 24.98
CA ALA A 350 -26.98 -24.78 24.30
C ALA A 350 -26.49 -23.64 25.22
N LYS A 351 -26.79 -23.67 26.52
CA LYS A 351 -26.25 -22.71 27.49
C LYS A 351 -24.75 -22.91 27.68
N ASP A 352 -24.33 -24.15 27.90
CA ASP A 352 -22.90 -24.47 28.10
C ASP A 352 -22.09 -24.14 26.85
N GLN A 353 -22.64 -24.46 25.67
CA GLN A 353 -22.06 -24.06 24.38
C GLN A 353 -21.99 -22.53 24.24
N ALA A 354 -23.07 -21.81 24.57
CA ALA A 354 -23.10 -20.34 24.48
C ALA A 354 -22.07 -19.67 25.39
N VAL A 355 -21.84 -20.23 26.58
CA VAL A 355 -20.77 -19.78 27.49
C VAL A 355 -19.39 -20.11 26.92
N GLN A 356 -19.16 -21.33 26.43
CA GLN A 356 -17.86 -21.74 25.87
C GLN A 356 -17.42 -20.96 24.64
N VAL A 357 -18.35 -20.63 23.73
CA VAL A 357 -18.01 -19.94 22.47
C VAL A 357 -18.00 -18.41 22.61
N SER A 358 -18.52 -17.87 23.71
CA SER A 358 -18.54 -16.43 23.96
C SER A 358 -17.22 -15.98 24.59
N THR A 359 -16.80 -14.77 24.25
CA THR A 359 -15.58 -14.14 24.77
C THR A 359 -15.91 -12.81 25.43
N GLY A 360 -15.04 -12.35 26.32
CA GLY A 360 -15.23 -11.15 27.13
C GLY A 360 -13.95 -10.32 27.27
N GLY A 361 -14.03 -9.26 28.07
CA GLY A 361 -12.89 -8.40 28.40
C GLY A 361 -12.48 -7.40 27.32
N GLY A 362 -11.40 -6.67 27.59
CA GLY A 362 -11.01 -5.47 26.84
C GLY A 362 -10.85 -5.66 25.33
N GLN A 363 -10.20 -6.73 24.88
CA GLN A 363 -10.06 -7.00 23.44
C GLN A 363 -11.42 -7.10 22.74
N LYS A 364 -12.33 -7.93 23.29
CA LYS A 364 -13.66 -8.13 22.72
C LYS A 364 -14.49 -6.84 22.77
N THR A 365 -14.35 -6.05 23.83
CA THR A 365 -14.97 -4.72 23.93
C THR A 365 -14.51 -3.81 22.80
N LEU A 366 -13.20 -3.75 22.52
CA LEU A 366 -12.63 -2.88 21.49
C LEU A 366 -12.97 -3.35 20.06
N ASP A 367 -13.15 -4.66 19.83
CA ASP A 367 -13.67 -5.21 18.57
C ASP A 367 -15.12 -4.72 18.31
N LEU A 368 -15.97 -4.83 19.33
CA LEU A 368 -17.35 -4.39 19.27
C LEU A 368 -17.43 -2.87 19.14
N ALA A 369 -16.57 -2.13 19.86
CA ALA A 369 -16.47 -0.68 19.75
C ALA A 369 -16.08 -0.26 18.34
N GLY A 370 -15.14 -0.96 17.67
CA GLY A 370 -14.88 -0.76 16.24
C GLY A 370 -16.12 -0.95 15.39
N SER A 371 -16.87 -2.04 15.65
CA SER A 371 -18.09 -2.35 14.89
C SER A 371 -19.20 -1.30 15.09
N VAL A 372 -19.20 -0.57 16.21
CA VAL A 372 -20.16 0.51 16.48
C VAL A 372 -19.63 1.86 16.01
N PHE A 373 -18.37 2.20 16.26
CA PHE A 373 -17.79 3.54 16.09
C PHE A 373 -16.98 3.71 14.80
N TYR A 374 -16.53 2.61 14.19
CA TYR A 374 -15.73 2.58 12.97
C TYR A 374 -16.05 1.35 12.11
N HIS A 375 -17.32 1.19 11.76
CA HIS A 375 -17.79 0.03 11.01
C HIS A 375 -17.28 0.05 9.55
N LYS A 376 -16.95 -1.12 8.98
CA LYS A 376 -16.47 -1.24 7.58
C LYS A 376 -17.44 -0.71 6.54
N ASP A 377 -18.73 -0.88 6.83
CA ASP A 377 -19.85 -0.31 6.07
C ASP A 377 -20.26 0.99 6.77
N ASP A 378 -19.95 2.11 6.11
CA ASP A 378 -20.12 3.48 6.62
C ASP A 378 -21.57 3.86 6.89
N LYS A 379 -22.53 3.06 6.43
CA LYS A 379 -23.98 3.24 6.66
C LYS A 379 -24.49 2.53 7.92
N LYS A 380 -23.73 1.60 8.49
CA LYS A 380 -24.19 0.75 9.62
C LYS A 380 -23.63 1.18 10.97
N GLY A 381 -22.51 1.89 10.98
CA GLY A 381 -21.88 2.39 12.20
C GLY A 381 -22.32 3.80 12.60
N GLN A 382 -21.84 4.25 13.75
CA GLN A 382 -22.00 5.60 14.30
C GLN A 382 -20.82 6.51 13.95
N HIS A 383 -20.09 6.20 12.88
CA HIS A 383 -18.78 6.79 12.59
C HIS A 383 -18.78 8.33 12.56
N TYR A 384 -19.54 8.90 11.63
CA TYR A 384 -19.62 10.34 11.45
C TYR A 384 -20.32 11.03 12.62
N SER A 385 -21.31 10.38 13.24
CA SER A 385 -22.01 10.93 14.40
C SER A 385 -21.09 11.04 15.62
N LEU A 386 -20.26 10.02 15.87
CA LEU A 386 -19.25 10.06 16.92
C LEU A 386 -18.18 11.11 16.61
N GLN A 387 -17.70 11.18 15.37
CA GLN A 387 -16.68 12.16 14.97
C GLN A 387 -17.17 13.59 15.21
N TYR A 388 -18.40 13.91 14.81
CA TYR A 388 -19.00 15.23 15.04
C TYR A 388 -19.17 15.54 16.53
N TYR A 389 -19.64 14.56 17.31
CA TYR A 389 -19.79 14.70 18.75
C TYR A 389 -18.44 14.97 19.43
N LEU A 390 -17.42 14.16 19.15
CA LEU A 390 -16.09 14.33 19.72
C LEU A 390 -15.43 15.63 19.27
N GLU A 391 -15.63 16.06 18.03
CA GLU A 391 -15.12 17.35 17.56
C GLU A 391 -15.75 18.52 18.31
N THR A 392 -17.04 18.42 18.65
CA THR A 392 -17.75 19.41 19.45
C THR A 392 -17.22 19.46 20.89
N GLU A 393 -17.03 18.29 21.52
CA GLU A 393 -16.61 18.22 22.93
C GLU A 393 -15.10 18.44 23.14
N LEU A 394 -14.26 17.97 22.20
CA LEU A 394 -12.81 18.04 22.30
C LEU A 394 -12.20 19.25 21.57
N GLY A 395 -12.95 19.88 20.66
CA GLY A 395 -12.48 21.01 19.84
C GLY A 395 -11.56 20.62 18.68
N PHE A 396 -11.39 19.32 18.41
CA PHE A 396 -10.63 18.80 17.27
C PHE A 396 -11.18 17.45 16.83
N THR A 397 -11.00 17.13 15.55
CA THR A 397 -11.47 15.87 14.97
C THR A 397 -10.70 14.68 15.56
N SER A 398 -11.41 13.73 16.14
CA SER A 398 -10.84 12.48 16.68
C SER A 398 -11.59 11.26 16.15
N GLN A 399 -10.88 10.39 15.43
CA GLN A 399 -11.44 9.18 14.83
C GLN A 399 -11.27 7.96 15.73
N TRP A 400 -12.27 7.08 15.83
CA TRP A 400 -12.05 5.79 16.49
C TRP A 400 -11.06 4.93 15.67
N PRO A 401 -10.08 4.23 16.30
CA PRO A 401 -9.11 3.42 15.56
C PRO A 401 -9.77 2.23 14.87
N ASP A 402 -9.23 1.80 13.74
CA ASP A 402 -9.83 0.79 12.88
C ASP A 402 -9.63 -0.64 13.42
N THR A 403 -10.33 -0.96 14.53
CA THR A 403 -10.38 -2.30 15.11
C THR A 403 -11.31 -3.25 14.34
N SER A 404 -12.12 -2.74 13.42
CA SER A 404 -12.99 -3.56 12.56
C SER A 404 -12.23 -4.19 11.40
N ASN A 405 -11.18 -3.56 10.88
CA ASN A 405 -10.26 -4.16 9.91
C ASN A 405 -9.01 -4.76 10.58
N THR A 406 -8.33 -5.65 9.86
CA THR A 406 -7.07 -6.27 10.30
C THR A 406 -5.90 -5.29 10.18
N CYS A 407 -5.99 -4.18 10.90
CA CYS A 407 -4.95 -3.16 11.01
C CYS A 407 -4.07 -3.46 12.23
N TYR A 408 -2.74 -3.35 12.08
CA TYR A 408 -1.84 -3.51 13.22
C TYR A 408 -2.06 -2.39 14.23
N HIS A 409 -1.83 -2.69 15.51
CA HIS A 409 -1.93 -1.75 16.64
C HIS A 409 -3.30 -1.12 16.90
N SER A 410 -4.32 -1.37 16.07
CA SER A 410 -5.62 -0.71 16.21
C SER A 410 -6.26 -0.94 17.58
N HIS A 411 -6.12 -2.14 18.17
CA HIS A 411 -6.57 -2.42 19.54
C HIS A 411 -5.79 -1.64 20.60
N GLY A 412 -4.49 -1.47 20.44
CA GLY A 412 -3.67 -0.68 21.36
C GLY A 412 -4.01 0.80 21.31
N ASP A 413 -4.14 1.35 20.09
CA ASP A 413 -4.57 2.74 19.88
C ASP A 413 -6.01 2.95 20.40
N ALA A 414 -6.91 1.97 20.19
CA ALA A 414 -8.29 2.05 20.68
C ALA A 414 -8.35 1.98 22.22
N ALA A 415 -7.52 1.16 22.84
CA ALA A 415 -7.38 1.13 24.29
C ALA A 415 -6.90 2.50 24.84
N CYS A 416 -5.91 3.12 24.18
CA CYS A 416 -5.43 4.45 24.56
C CYS A 416 -6.55 5.50 24.46
N LYS A 417 -7.28 5.53 23.34
CA LYS A 417 -8.41 6.48 23.18
C LYS A 417 -9.51 6.25 24.21
N TYR A 418 -9.87 4.98 24.45
CA TYR A 418 -10.83 4.62 25.47
C TYR A 418 -10.40 5.14 26.85
N LEU A 419 -9.15 4.93 27.26
CA LEU A 419 -8.66 5.37 28.57
C LEU A 419 -8.78 6.88 28.78
N VAL A 420 -8.51 7.67 27.73
CA VAL A 420 -8.49 9.13 27.81
C VAL A 420 -9.89 9.73 27.73
N HIS A 421 -10.77 9.13 26.93
CA HIS A 421 -12.07 9.73 26.57
C HIS A 421 -13.27 8.85 26.96
N LYS A 422 -13.11 7.89 27.89
CA LYS A 422 -14.14 6.96 28.35
C LYS A 422 -15.49 7.64 28.63
N SER A 423 -15.49 8.75 29.37
CA SER A 423 -16.70 9.48 29.73
C SER A 423 -17.48 9.96 28.52
N TRP A 424 -16.78 10.46 27.50
CA TRP A 424 -17.38 10.95 26.26
C TRP A 424 -17.98 9.81 25.44
N TYR A 425 -17.31 8.66 25.36
CA TYR A 425 -17.89 7.50 24.68
C TYR A 425 -19.14 6.96 25.38
N MET A 426 -19.16 6.96 26.71
CA MET A 426 -20.33 6.56 27.49
C MET A 426 -21.50 7.53 27.30
N GLN A 427 -21.25 8.82 27.41
CA GLN A 427 -22.27 9.86 27.14
C GLN A 427 -22.80 9.79 25.72
N PHE A 428 -21.92 9.53 24.74
CA PHE A 428 -22.35 9.35 23.35
C PHE A 428 -23.29 8.14 23.19
N LEU A 429 -22.99 7.01 23.83
CA LEU A 429 -23.87 5.84 23.81
C LEU A 429 -25.23 6.15 24.44
N GLU A 430 -25.28 6.94 25.52
CA GLU A 430 -26.52 7.43 26.13
C GLU A 430 -27.31 8.34 25.17
N ILE A 431 -26.65 9.25 24.46
CA ILE A 431 -27.30 10.09 23.44
C ILE A 431 -27.90 9.23 22.33
N ILE A 432 -27.18 8.20 21.87
CA ILE A 432 -27.68 7.24 20.88
C ILE A 432 -28.89 6.45 21.40
N LEU A 433 -28.90 6.09 22.69
CA LEU A 433 -30.05 5.45 23.33
C LEU A 433 -31.29 6.35 23.27
N PHE A 434 -31.16 7.63 23.66
CA PHE A 434 -32.25 8.60 23.66
C PHE A 434 -32.75 8.95 22.26
N LYS A 435 -31.90 8.87 21.23
CA LYS A 435 -32.29 9.11 19.84
C LYS A 435 -33.21 8.02 19.29
N LYS A 436 -33.24 6.83 19.89
CA LYS A 436 -34.03 5.69 19.39
C LYS A 436 -35.45 5.72 19.92
N GLU A 437 -36.42 5.47 19.04
CA GLU A 437 -37.83 5.31 19.42
C GLU A 437 -38.06 4.18 20.43
N SER A 438 -37.22 3.14 20.40
CA SER A 438 -37.31 2.00 21.29
C SER A 438 -36.67 2.22 22.66
N TRP A 439 -35.94 3.33 22.86
CA TRP A 439 -35.21 3.67 24.10
C TRP A 439 -34.37 2.50 24.64
N THR A 440 -33.83 1.68 23.73
CA THR A 440 -33.09 0.45 24.05
C THR A 440 -31.84 0.35 23.20
N HIS A 441 -30.75 -0.12 23.80
CA HIS A 441 -29.52 -0.43 23.08
C HIS A 441 -29.71 -1.63 22.15
N THR A 442 -28.99 -1.64 21.03
CA THR A 442 -28.78 -2.91 20.33
C THR A 442 -27.92 -3.84 21.20
N ASN A 443 -27.97 -5.15 20.97
CA ASN A 443 -27.13 -6.09 21.74
C ASN A 443 -25.62 -5.75 21.62
N MET A 444 -25.18 -5.26 20.45
CA MET A 444 -23.78 -4.80 20.28
C MET A 444 -23.47 -3.54 21.09
N GLU A 445 -24.33 -2.51 21.04
CA GLU A 445 -24.15 -1.29 21.85
C GLU A 445 -24.18 -1.59 23.34
N GLN A 446 -25.09 -2.47 23.78
CA GLN A 446 -25.16 -2.92 25.16
C GLN A 446 -23.86 -3.62 25.56
N ASN A 447 -23.31 -4.49 24.70
CA ASN A 447 -22.05 -5.16 24.98
C ASN A 447 -20.86 -4.18 25.02
N VAL A 448 -20.84 -3.15 24.17
CA VAL A 448 -19.82 -2.08 24.26
C VAL A 448 -19.97 -1.30 25.56
N PHE A 449 -21.20 -0.91 25.92
CA PHE A 449 -21.49 -0.18 27.15
C PHE A 449 -21.09 -1.00 28.39
N GLN A 450 -21.47 -2.27 28.46
CA GLN A 450 -21.07 -3.19 29.52
C GLN A 450 -19.55 -3.36 29.55
N GLY A 451 -18.92 -3.60 28.39
CA GLY A 451 -17.47 -3.68 28.31
C GLY A 451 -16.78 -2.42 28.86
N PHE A 452 -17.24 -1.23 28.47
CA PHE A 452 -16.67 0.02 28.99
C PHE A 452 -16.91 0.23 30.49
N LEU A 453 -17.93 -0.37 31.09
CA LEU A 453 -18.13 -0.35 32.54
C LEU A 453 -17.13 -1.23 33.30
N TYR A 454 -16.75 -2.39 32.74
CA TYR A 454 -15.97 -3.44 33.42
C TYR A 454 -14.55 -3.68 32.87
N VAL A 455 -13.98 -2.72 32.12
CA VAL A 455 -12.60 -2.83 31.62
C VAL A 455 -11.61 -2.20 32.60
N ASP A 456 -10.65 -3.01 33.06
CA ASP A 456 -9.60 -2.68 34.05
C ASP A 456 -8.21 -2.65 33.39
N LEU A 457 -7.43 -1.55 33.49
CA LEU A 457 -6.09 -1.41 32.85
C LEU A 457 -5.08 -0.44 33.57
N VAL A 458 -3.76 -0.66 33.35
CA VAL A 458 -2.62 -0.66 34.33
C VAL A 458 -1.46 0.34 34.08
N LEU A 459 -0.69 0.77 35.13
CA LEU A 459 0.80 0.90 35.29
C LEU A 459 1.17 1.54 36.65
N GLY A 460 2.34 1.21 37.21
CA GLY A 460 2.81 1.70 38.52
C GLY A 460 3.10 3.22 38.60
N PRO A 461 2.95 3.84 39.78
CA PRO A 461 2.96 5.30 39.97
C PRO A 461 4.36 5.96 39.80
N SER A 462 5.44 5.18 39.71
CA SER A 462 6.81 5.69 39.61
C SER A 462 7.49 5.39 38.27
N THR A 463 6.76 4.82 37.32
CA THR A 463 7.31 4.42 36.02
C THR A 463 7.44 5.63 35.11
N SER A 464 8.64 5.90 34.62
CA SER A 464 8.91 6.96 33.64
C SER A 464 9.26 6.36 32.27
N HIS A 465 9.12 7.15 31.21
CA HIS A 465 9.42 6.69 29.85
C HIS A 465 10.87 6.21 29.71
N GLU A 466 11.81 6.86 30.40
CA GLU A 466 13.24 6.48 30.44
C GLU A 466 13.47 5.06 30.97
N THR A 467 12.56 4.54 31.80
CA THR A 467 12.65 3.20 32.40
C THR A 467 11.71 2.18 31.77
N ALA A 468 10.75 2.63 30.96
CA ALA A 468 9.65 1.81 30.47
C ALA A 468 9.64 1.63 28.96
N THR A 469 10.28 2.53 28.19
CA THR A 469 10.45 2.37 26.75
C THR A 469 11.82 1.80 26.44
N LEU A 470 11.89 0.92 25.44
CA LEU A 470 13.15 0.26 25.04
C LEU A 470 14.20 1.25 24.53
N ASP A 471 13.77 2.38 23.98
CA ASP A 471 14.61 3.43 23.43
C ASP A 471 14.74 4.66 24.34
N GLY A 472 14.14 4.61 25.53
CA GLY A 472 14.08 5.72 26.48
C GLY A 472 13.37 6.97 25.94
N ARG A 473 12.62 6.86 24.81
CA ARG A 473 11.88 7.98 24.24
C ARG A 473 10.54 8.19 24.96
N PRO A 474 9.96 9.40 24.91
CA PRO A 474 8.64 9.67 25.45
C PRO A 474 7.58 8.70 24.92
N PHE A 475 6.61 8.36 25.76
CA PHE A 475 5.46 7.54 25.34
C PHE A 475 4.76 8.18 24.14
N LYS A 476 4.29 7.34 23.20
CA LYS A 476 3.49 7.78 22.05
C LYS A 476 2.17 8.42 22.49
N HIS A 477 1.58 7.88 23.56
CA HIS A 477 0.33 8.36 24.19
C HIS A 477 0.57 8.67 25.68
N PRO A 478 1.24 9.79 26.00
CA PRO A 478 1.51 10.15 27.40
C PRO A 478 0.23 10.34 28.21
N GLU A 479 -0.84 10.83 27.59
CA GLU A 479 -2.17 10.98 28.19
C GLU A 479 -2.74 9.65 28.69
N ALA A 480 -2.61 8.58 27.91
CA ALA A 480 -3.09 7.26 28.28
C ALA A 480 -2.30 6.72 29.47
N PHE A 481 -0.99 6.96 29.48
CA PHE A 481 -0.10 6.57 30.57
C PHE A 481 -0.43 7.28 31.89
N TYR A 482 -0.74 8.58 31.86
CA TYR A 482 -1.13 9.31 33.07
C TYR A 482 -2.49 8.87 33.62
N ALA A 483 -3.48 8.63 32.76
CA ALA A 483 -4.78 8.11 33.16
C ALA A 483 -4.62 6.76 33.90
N ILE A 484 -3.78 5.91 33.33
CA ILE A 484 -3.36 4.63 33.88
C ILE A 484 -2.72 4.77 35.27
N GLN A 485 -1.81 5.73 35.47
CA GLN A 485 -1.13 5.91 36.77
C GLN A 485 -2.11 6.33 37.87
N GLN A 486 -3.14 7.09 37.53
CA GLN A 486 -4.20 7.46 38.47
C GLN A 486 -5.02 6.23 38.86
N ILE A 487 -5.41 5.39 37.89
CA ILE A 487 -6.17 4.15 38.12
C ILE A 487 -5.38 3.19 39.04
N ALA A 488 -4.06 3.08 38.85
CA ALA A 488 -3.22 2.19 39.65
C ALA A 488 -3.15 2.56 41.15
N GLN A 489 -3.50 3.79 41.53
CA GLN A 489 -3.61 4.19 42.93
C GLN A 489 -4.88 3.65 43.59
N ASP A 490 -5.88 3.27 42.79
CA ASP A 490 -7.17 2.75 43.25
C ASP A 490 -7.13 1.21 43.36
N GLN A 491 -6.35 0.72 44.32
CA GLN A 491 -6.26 -0.71 44.63
C GLN A 491 -7.58 -1.31 45.13
N LYS A 492 -8.55 -0.47 45.53
CA LYS A 492 -9.85 -0.92 46.00
C LYS A 492 -10.71 -1.39 44.82
N ASN A 493 -10.75 -0.61 43.75
CA ASN A 493 -11.53 -0.97 42.56
C ASN A 493 -10.73 -1.83 41.58
N TYR A 494 -9.39 -1.78 41.63
CA TYR A 494 -8.51 -2.52 40.70
C TYR A 494 -7.47 -3.40 41.43
N PRO A 495 -7.89 -4.39 42.24
CA PRO A 495 -6.99 -5.18 43.09
C PRO A 495 -6.05 -6.12 42.31
N HIS A 496 -6.47 -6.60 41.14
CA HIS A 496 -5.71 -7.59 40.35
C HIS A 496 -4.80 -6.95 39.27
N LEU A 497 -4.80 -5.63 39.20
CA LEU A 497 -4.20 -4.85 38.13
C LEU A 497 -2.71 -5.14 37.91
N HIS A 498 -1.94 -5.16 39.00
CA HIS A 498 -0.51 -5.45 38.94
C HIS A 498 -0.23 -6.89 38.46
N CYS A 499 -0.99 -7.86 38.97
CA CYS A 499 -0.83 -9.27 38.59
C CYS A 499 -1.11 -9.51 37.11
N LEU A 500 -2.14 -8.85 36.57
CA LEU A 500 -2.49 -8.95 35.15
C LEU A 500 -1.41 -8.33 34.25
N LEU A 501 -0.81 -7.20 34.62
CA LEU A 501 0.30 -6.62 33.87
C LEU A 501 1.51 -7.55 33.85
N VAL A 502 1.91 -8.07 35.01
CA VAL A 502 3.04 -9.01 35.09
C VAL A 502 2.75 -10.22 34.20
N THR A 503 1.55 -10.78 34.30
CA THR A 503 1.15 -11.94 33.49
C THR A 503 1.15 -11.63 32.00
N PHE A 504 0.68 -10.45 31.59
CA PHE A 504 0.76 -9.99 30.20
C PHE A 504 2.21 -9.88 29.74
N LEU A 505 3.08 -9.26 30.54
CA LEU A 505 4.49 -9.07 30.21
C LEU A 505 5.25 -10.40 30.15
N GLU A 506 4.93 -11.37 31.01
CA GLU A 506 5.48 -12.73 30.94
C GLU A 506 5.05 -13.44 29.64
N GLY A 507 3.77 -13.38 29.28
CA GLY A 507 3.29 -13.97 28.01
C GLY A 507 3.85 -13.28 26.77
N ALA A 508 4.02 -11.96 26.86
CA ALA A 508 4.69 -11.16 25.82
C ALA A 508 6.17 -11.53 25.69
N LEU A 509 6.87 -11.72 26.82
CA LEU A 509 8.27 -12.13 26.86
C LEU A 509 8.47 -13.52 26.24
N ASP A 510 7.66 -14.51 26.65
CA ASP A 510 7.69 -15.86 26.09
C ASP A 510 7.49 -15.82 24.57
N THR A 511 6.55 -14.98 24.12
CA THR A 511 6.27 -14.83 22.69
C THR A 511 7.40 -14.11 21.96
N TRP A 512 8.03 -13.09 22.56
CA TRP A 512 9.21 -12.44 21.99
C TRP A 512 10.33 -13.45 21.74
N VAL A 513 10.58 -14.36 22.70
CA VAL A 513 11.59 -15.42 22.55
C VAL A 513 11.25 -16.32 21.36
N CYS A 514 9.98 -16.72 21.20
CA CYS A 514 9.54 -17.56 20.07
C CYS A 514 9.65 -16.85 18.70
N PHE A 515 9.40 -15.54 18.65
CA PHE A 515 9.34 -14.77 17.40
C PHE A 515 10.63 -13.99 17.07
N CYS A 516 11.68 -14.12 17.89
CA CYS A 516 13.01 -13.54 17.65
C CYS A 516 14.10 -14.62 17.53
N GLY A 517 13.73 -15.86 17.23
CA GLY A 517 14.67 -16.98 17.08
C GLY A 517 15.81 -16.71 16.08
N GLU A 518 15.56 -15.89 15.06
CA GLU A 518 16.57 -15.48 14.06
C GLU A 518 17.70 -14.60 14.64
N PHE A 519 17.49 -13.97 15.80
CA PHE A 519 18.46 -13.13 16.50
C PHE A 519 19.17 -13.86 17.65
N THR A 520 19.02 -15.18 17.74
CA THR A 520 19.69 -15.98 18.77
C THR A 520 21.21 -15.86 18.67
N ALA A 521 21.88 -15.83 19.82
CA ALA A 521 23.34 -15.77 19.88
C ALA A 521 23.97 -16.95 19.12
N GLY A 522 24.96 -16.68 18.29
CA GLY A 522 25.57 -17.66 17.40
C GLY A 522 24.75 -18.00 16.14
N GLY A 523 23.59 -17.37 15.93
CA GLY A 523 22.82 -17.43 14.69
C GLY A 523 23.48 -16.66 13.54
N VAL A 524 22.91 -16.76 12.34
CA VAL A 524 23.47 -16.12 11.13
C VAL A 524 23.52 -14.59 11.28
N ILE A 525 22.46 -13.98 11.80
CA ILE A 525 22.38 -12.52 12.00
C ILE A 525 23.42 -12.03 13.02
N ASP A 526 23.59 -12.75 14.13
CA ASP A 526 24.53 -12.42 15.20
C ASP A 526 25.99 -12.52 14.72
N LYS A 527 26.30 -13.56 13.92
CA LYS A 527 27.62 -13.76 13.31
C LYS A 527 27.92 -12.81 12.14
N SER A 528 26.91 -12.12 11.60
CA SER A 528 27.07 -11.27 10.43
C SER A 528 27.93 -10.04 10.71
N SER A 529 28.95 -9.82 9.90
CA SER A 529 29.71 -8.57 9.87
C SER A 529 28.83 -7.37 9.50
N THR A 530 29.33 -6.15 9.76
CA THR A 530 28.63 -4.92 9.35
C THR A 530 28.39 -4.86 7.85
N ALA A 531 29.37 -5.26 7.03
CA ALA A 531 29.20 -5.32 5.58
C ALA A 531 28.14 -6.35 5.16
N GLN A 532 28.11 -7.54 5.80
CA GLN A 532 27.07 -8.55 5.60
C GLN A 532 25.66 -8.03 5.92
N ARG A 533 25.50 -7.30 7.04
CA ARG A 533 24.24 -6.63 7.40
C ARG A 533 23.88 -5.50 6.44
N GLU A 534 24.89 -4.75 6.02
CA GLU A 534 24.98 -3.92 4.80
C GLU A 534 24.26 -4.57 3.62
N MET A 535 24.53 -5.87 3.42
CA MET A 535 24.02 -6.66 2.31
C MET A 535 22.61 -7.15 2.46
N ALA A 536 22.26 -7.56 3.66
CA ALA A 536 20.94 -8.07 3.96
C ALA A 536 19.98 -6.96 4.41
N TYR A 537 20.32 -5.67 4.19
CA TYR A 537 19.45 -4.58 4.62
C TYR A 537 18.09 -4.68 3.93
N MET A 538 17.05 -4.82 4.75
CA MET A 538 15.66 -4.86 4.34
C MET A 538 14.87 -3.93 5.25
N LYS A 539 13.78 -3.35 4.73
CA LYS A 539 12.88 -2.58 5.57
C LYS A 539 12.28 -3.49 6.65
N THR A 540 12.31 -3.03 7.89
CA THR A 540 11.87 -3.79 9.06
C THR A 540 10.37 -4.11 9.07
N THR A 541 9.58 -3.41 8.26
CA THR A 541 8.14 -3.59 8.10
C THR A 541 7.76 -3.81 6.64
N ASN A 542 6.77 -4.68 6.40
CA ASN A 542 6.15 -4.87 5.09
C ASN A 542 4.94 -3.94 4.85
N ASP A 543 4.71 -2.96 5.75
CA ASP A 543 3.55 -2.07 5.72
C ASP A 543 3.45 -1.26 4.42
N ASN A 544 4.60 -0.95 3.82
CA ASN A 544 4.66 -0.32 2.49
C ASN A 544 3.88 -1.12 1.43
N ASN A 545 3.77 -2.45 1.56
CA ASN A 545 3.01 -3.28 0.62
C ASN A 545 1.50 -3.26 0.93
N LYS A 546 1.11 -3.15 2.21
CA LYS A 546 -0.30 -2.96 2.61
C LYS A 546 -0.81 -1.57 2.23
N GLY A 547 -0.01 -0.53 2.45
CA GLY A 547 -0.27 0.82 1.97
C GLY A 547 -0.32 0.91 0.45
N ALA A 548 0.54 0.17 -0.28
CA ALA A 548 0.48 0.10 -1.73
C ALA A 548 -0.81 -0.55 -2.23
N LEU A 549 -1.23 -1.69 -1.65
CA LEU A 549 -2.49 -2.35 -2.03
C LEU A 549 -3.72 -1.47 -1.72
N GLY A 550 -3.74 -0.80 -0.56
CA GLY A 550 -4.77 0.18 -0.22
C GLY A 550 -4.79 1.35 -1.21
N THR A 551 -3.61 1.87 -1.57
CA THR A 551 -3.48 2.94 -2.57
C THR A 551 -3.93 2.47 -3.96
N VAL A 552 -3.63 1.23 -4.35
CA VAL A 552 -4.09 0.59 -5.59
C VAL A 552 -5.62 0.54 -5.62
N HIS A 553 -6.25 0.06 -4.54
CA HIS A 553 -7.71 0.01 -4.42
C HIS A 553 -8.33 1.41 -4.52
N THR A 554 -7.83 2.38 -3.76
CA THR A 554 -8.32 3.78 -3.82
C THR A 554 -8.13 4.37 -5.21
N SER A 555 -6.99 4.13 -5.85
CA SER A 555 -6.68 4.66 -7.18
C SER A 555 -7.57 4.04 -8.27
N LEU A 556 -7.81 2.72 -8.23
CA LEU A 556 -8.72 2.05 -9.16
C LEU A 556 -10.18 2.47 -8.96
N GLN A 557 -10.59 2.78 -7.72
CA GLN A 557 -11.92 3.33 -7.43
C GLN A 557 -12.08 4.77 -7.94
N GLN A 558 -11.04 5.60 -7.81
CA GLN A 558 -11.03 6.97 -8.31
C GLN A 558 -10.87 7.03 -9.84
N ALA A 559 -10.30 5.98 -10.46
CA ALA A 559 -9.96 5.91 -11.87
C ALA A 559 -10.44 4.61 -12.54
N LEU A 560 -11.75 4.45 -12.70
CA LEU A 560 -12.42 3.24 -13.20
C LEU A 560 -11.95 2.71 -14.58
N HIS A 561 -11.21 3.52 -15.36
CA HIS A 561 -10.71 3.15 -16.70
C HIS A 561 -9.21 2.82 -16.73
N MET A 562 -8.50 2.89 -15.61
CA MET A 562 -7.08 2.60 -15.54
C MET A 562 -6.84 1.10 -15.31
N SER A 563 -6.01 0.47 -16.15
CA SER A 563 -5.64 -0.93 -15.97
C SER A 563 -4.61 -1.10 -14.83
N LEU A 564 -4.60 -2.28 -14.21
CA LEU A 564 -3.65 -2.61 -13.14
C LEU A 564 -2.19 -2.49 -13.62
N SER A 565 -1.89 -2.93 -14.84
CA SER A 565 -0.56 -2.81 -15.46
C SER A 565 -0.12 -1.35 -15.60
N HIS A 566 -1.03 -0.45 -15.99
CA HIS A 566 -0.76 0.98 -16.12
C HIS A 566 -0.46 1.61 -14.76
N LEU A 567 -1.24 1.26 -13.74
CA LEU A 567 -1.05 1.73 -12.38
C LEU A 567 0.28 1.22 -11.78
N ASN A 568 0.60 -0.06 -11.98
CA ASN A 568 1.86 -0.66 -11.52
C ASN A 568 3.07 0.03 -12.15
N SER A 569 3.06 0.23 -13.47
CA SER A 569 4.14 0.92 -14.20
C SER A 569 4.38 2.34 -13.65
N TRP A 570 3.30 3.08 -13.38
CA TRP A 570 3.39 4.42 -12.78
C TRP A 570 3.97 4.40 -11.36
N PHE A 571 3.52 3.47 -10.51
CA PHE A 571 4.03 3.35 -9.13
C PHE A 571 5.51 3.01 -9.10
N ILE A 572 5.96 2.05 -9.92
CA ILE A 572 7.35 1.64 -9.98
C ILE A 572 8.20 2.79 -10.52
N TYR A 573 7.78 3.46 -11.60
CA TYR A 573 8.48 4.62 -12.16
C TYR A 573 8.73 5.73 -11.13
N LYS A 574 7.71 6.05 -10.34
CA LYS A 574 7.79 7.07 -9.29
C LYS A 574 8.66 6.61 -8.12
N LYS A 575 8.44 5.39 -7.62
CA LYS A 575 9.15 4.85 -6.45
C LYS A 575 10.64 4.68 -6.70
N ASN A 576 11.01 4.29 -7.92
CA ASN A 576 12.40 4.03 -8.28
C ASN A 576 13.13 5.26 -8.86
N MET A 577 12.43 6.38 -9.01
CA MET A 577 12.92 7.59 -9.70
C MET A 577 13.45 7.26 -11.10
N THR A 578 12.67 6.47 -11.85
CA THR A 578 13.10 5.89 -13.13
C THR A 578 13.40 6.95 -14.18
N GLY A 579 12.74 8.12 -14.15
CA GLY A 579 13.09 9.24 -15.02
C GLY A 579 14.55 9.71 -14.89
N THR A 580 15.07 9.75 -13.66
CA THR A 580 16.48 10.07 -13.41
C THR A 580 17.42 8.98 -13.92
N TYR A 581 16.99 7.71 -13.85
CA TYR A 581 17.75 6.60 -14.39
C TYR A 581 17.87 6.66 -15.92
N ILE A 582 16.75 6.87 -16.62
CA ILE A 582 16.72 7.03 -18.08
C ILE A 582 17.65 8.16 -18.52
N GLN A 583 17.63 9.30 -17.82
CA GLN A 583 18.44 10.47 -18.17
C GLN A 583 19.95 10.26 -17.95
N ASN A 584 20.33 9.58 -16.87
CA ASN A 584 21.71 9.57 -16.40
C ASN A 584 22.47 8.28 -16.75
N PHE A 585 21.78 7.16 -16.96
CA PHE A 585 22.41 5.84 -17.06
C PHE A 585 22.07 5.11 -18.36
N LEU A 586 20.94 5.42 -18.99
CA LEU A 586 20.51 4.72 -20.22
C LEU A 586 21.13 5.38 -21.46
N GLN A 587 21.90 4.60 -22.23
CA GLN A 587 22.53 5.10 -23.45
C GLN A 587 21.50 5.40 -24.56
N PRO A 588 21.76 6.35 -25.48
CA PRO A 588 20.80 6.71 -26.53
C PRO A 588 20.31 5.54 -27.41
N GLY A 589 21.16 4.53 -27.63
CA GLY A 589 20.79 3.30 -28.36
C GLY A 589 19.76 2.44 -27.62
N ALA A 590 20.00 2.20 -26.32
CA ALA A 590 19.05 1.50 -25.44
C ALA A 590 17.72 2.26 -25.31
N GLN A 591 17.78 3.59 -25.27
CA GLN A 591 16.58 4.42 -25.20
C GLN A 591 15.70 4.27 -26.44
N LYS A 592 16.30 4.23 -27.63
CA LYS A 592 15.57 4.03 -28.88
C LYS A 592 14.91 2.65 -28.94
N ARG A 593 15.55 1.62 -28.38
CA ARG A 593 14.98 0.26 -28.30
C ARG A 593 13.83 0.16 -27.32
N LEU A 594 13.97 0.80 -26.16
CA LEU A 594 12.90 0.91 -25.18
C LEU A 594 11.63 1.51 -25.81
N LEU A 595 11.77 2.58 -26.59
CA LEU A 595 10.66 3.18 -27.34
C LEU A 595 10.06 2.21 -28.37
N LYS A 596 10.90 1.44 -29.08
CA LYS A 596 10.45 0.44 -30.07
C LYS A 596 9.67 -0.71 -29.40
N GLN A 597 10.11 -1.17 -28.24
CA GLN A 597 9.47 -2.25 -27.49
C GLN A 597 8.14 -1.78 -26.89
N ALA A 598 8.08 -0.58 -26.32
CA ALA A 598 6.84 0.03 -25.86
C ALA A 598 5.82 0.22 -27.01
N HIS A 599 6.29 0.59 -28.21
CA HIS A 599 5.44 0.64 -29.40
C HIS A 599 4.89 -0.73 -29.80
N ALA A 600 5.68 -1.80 -29.69
CA ALA A 600 5.25 -3.16 -29.98
C ALA A 600 4.25 -3.69 -28.92
N ALA A 601 4.50 -3.44 -27.64
CA ALA A 601 3.63 -3.83 -26.53
C ALA A 601 2.27 -3.10 -26.56
N ASN A 602 2.25 -1.83 -26.98
CA ASN A 602 1.03 -1.07 -27.22
C ASN A 602 0.24 -1.55 -28.47
N TYR A 603 0.77 -2.50 -29.25
CA TYR A 603 0.11 -3.05 -30.43
C TYR A 603 -0.74 -4.28 -30.07
N ASP A 604 -1.84 -4.06 -29.34
CA ASP A 604 -2.83 -5.11 -29.12
C ASP A 604 -3.66 -5.34 -30.40
N LYS A 605 -3.31 -6.39 -31.15
CA LYS A 605 -3.97 -6.78 -32.40
C LYS A 605 -5.48 -6.96 -32.22
N GLU A 606 -5.92 -7.40 -31.04
CA GLU A 606 -7.33 -7.69 -30.74
C GLU A 606 -8.11 -6.39 -30.48
N GLN A 607 -7.51 -5.43 -29.77
CA GLN A 607 -8.11 -4.11 -29.58
C GLN A 607 -8.20 -3.32 -30.89
N VAL A 608 -7.18 -3.40 -31.75
CA VAL A 608 -7.19 -2.80 -33.10
C VAL A 608 -8.28 -3.44 -33.97
N ARG A 609 -8.49 -4.75 -33.87
CA ARG A 609 -9.57 -5.47 -34.56
C ARG A 609 -10.95 -4.99 -34.11
N LYS A 610 -11.17 -4.85 -32.80
CA LYS A 610 -12.43 -4.34 -32.22
C LYS A 610 -12.71 -2.89 -32.63
N ASN A 611 -11.70 -2.02 -32.61
CA ASN A 611 -11.86 -0.62 -33.04
C ASN A 611 -12.21 -0.52 -34.53
N LYS A 612 -11.58 -1.31 -35.40
CA LYS A 612 -11.95 -1.40 -36.82
C LYS A 612 -13.39 -1.87 -37.02
N GLN A 613 -13.85 -2.85 -36.23
CA GLN A 613 -15.24 -3.31 -36.28
C GLN A 613 -16.23 -2.23 -35.81
N LEU A 614 -15.89 -1.46 -34.78
CA LEU A 614 -16.70 -0.33 -34.32
C LEU A 614 -16.74 0.82 -35.33
N ASP A 615 -15.65 1.06 -36.07
CA ASP A 615 -15.61 2.06 -37.14
C ASP A 615 -16.47 1.66 -38.33
N VAL A 616 -16.43 0.38 -38.73
CA VAL A 616 -17.32 -0.18 -39.75
C VAL A 616 -18.78 -0.07 -39.31
N TRP A 617 -19.09 -0.49 -38.08
CA TRP A 617 -20.44 -0.40 -37.52
C TRP A 617 -20.96 1.04 -37.43
N ARG A 618 -20.11 2.00 -37.02
CA ARG A 618 -20.47 3.43 -37.00
C ARG A 618 -20.79 3.95 -38.40
N LYS A 619 -20.00 3.55 -39.41
CA LYS A 619 -20.21 3.94 -40.80
C LYS A 619 -21.50 3.35 -41.34
N GLU A 620 -21.75 2.05 -41.13
CA GLU A 620 -23.02 1.40 -41.53
C GLU A 620 -24.23 2.05 -40.87
N TRP A 621 -24.11 2.46 -39.60
CA TRP A 621 -25.19 3.16 -38.89
C TRP A 621 -25.42 4.57 -39.45
N GLN A 622 -24.36 5.30 -39.81
CA GLN A 622 -24.46 6.60 -40.49
C GLN A 622 -25.09 6.46 -41.87
N ASP A 623 -24.63 5.52 -42.69
CA ASP A 623 -25.14 5.25 -44.04
C ASP A 623 -26.63 4.83 -43.97
N ALA A 624 -27.02 4.02 -42.98
CA ALA A 624 -28.42 3.62 -42.78
C ALA A 624 -29.31 4.76 -42.28
N ALA A 625 -28.76 5.66 -41.45
CA ALA A 625 -29.48 6.86 -41.01
C ALA A 625 -29.68 7.84 -42.18
N GLU A 626 -28.66 8.01 -43.03
CA GLU A 626 -28.72 8.83 -44.23
C GLU A 626 -29.71 8.26 -45.25
N ALA A 627 -29.68 6.95 -45.51
CA ALA A 627 -30.66 6.28 -46.38
C ALA A 627 -32.11 6.46 -45.90
N LYS A 628 -32.34 6.42 -44.57
CA LYS A 628 -33.66 6.68 -43.98
C LYS A 628 -34.10 8.13 -44.18
N LEU A 629 -33.18 9.09 -44.12
CA LEU A 629 -33.45 10.51 -44.39
C LEU A 629 -33.73 10.75 -45.87
N THR A 630 -32.98 10.13 -46.79
CA THR A 630 -33.21 10.24 -48.24
C THR A 630 -34.56 9.66 -48.67
N ALA A 631 -35.05 8.63 -47.97
CA ALA A 631 -36.34 8.00 -48.26
C ALA A 631 -37.56 8.73 -47.67
N VAL A 632 -37.38 9.81 -46.92
CA VAL A 632 -38.50 10.57 -46.33
C VAL A 632 -39.25 11.30 -47.45
N VAL A 633 -40.54 11.02 -47.57
CA VAL A 633 -41.46 11.82 -48.39
C VAL A 633 -41.98 12.97 -47.52
N PRO A 634 -41.68 14.24 -47.86
CA PRO A 634 -42.09 15.38 -47.04
C PRO A 634 -43.62 15.56 -47.07
N HIS A 635 -44.23 15.72 -45.90
CA HIS A 635 -45.66 16.00 -45.77
C HIS A 635 -45.88 17.51 -45.63
N LEU A 636 -46.60 18.11 -46.58
CA LEU A 636 -46.68 19.56 -46.75
C LEU A 636 -47.98 20.17 -46.18
N THR A 637 -48.85 19.37 -45.57
CA THR A 637 -50.11 19.87 -45.00
C THR A 637 -50.27 19.47 -43.52
N LEU A 638 -50.85 20.38 -42.73
CA LEU A 638 -51.06 20.18 -41.29
C LEU A 638 -51.87 18.91 -40.99
N ALA A 639 -52.90 18.65 -41.81
CA ALA A 639 -53.77 17.49 -41.67
C ALA A 639 -53.07 16.15 -41.96
N GLU A 640 -51.95 16.15 -42.68
CA GLU A 640 -51.11 14.97 -42.91
C GLU A 640 -50.13 14.76 -41.76
N VAL A 641 -49.47 15.83 -41.28
CA VAL A 641 -48.47 15.77 -40.20
C VAL A 641 -49.10 15.40 -38.85
N GLU A 642 -50.35 15.82 -38.57
CA GLU A 642 -51.06 15.45 -37.34
C GLU A 642 -51.32 13.94 -37.23
N LYS A 643 -51.47 13.25 -38.37
CA LYS A 643 -51.73 11.80 -38.45
C LYS A 643 -50.48 10.95 -38.22
N LEU A 644 -49.29 11.55 -38.30
CA LEU A 644 -48.02 10.87 -38.12
C LEU A 644 -47.73 10.56 -36.64
N TYR A 645 -46.93 9.53 -36.41
CA TYR A 645 -46.36 9.23 -35.11
C TYR A 645 -45.17 10.14 -34.79
N VAL A 646 -44.83 10.30 -33.50
CA VAL A 646 -43.79 11.24 -33.06
C VAL A 646 -42.42 10.93 -33.68
N ASN A 647 -42.08 9.66 -33.91
CA ASN A 647 -40.86 9.24 -34.59
C ASN A 647 -40.83 9.67 -36.06
N GLU A 648 -41.96 9.65 -36.76
CA GLU A 648 -42.10 10.08 -38.16
C GLU A 648 -42.01 11.61 -38.28
N ILE A 649 -42.64 12.34 -37.35
CA ILE A 649 -42.52 13.80 -37.22
C ILE A 649 -41.05 14.20 -36.96
N ASN A 650 -40.34 13.44 -36.13
CA ASN A 650 -38.91 13.69 -35.87
C ASN A 650 -38.05 13.47 -37.11
N LEU A 651 -38.40 12.47 -37.91
CA LEU A 651 -37.72 12.19 -39.18
C LEU A 651 -37.93 13.33 -40.18
N GLN A 652 -39.15 13.88 -40.26
CA GLN A 652 -39.48 15.07 -41.07
C GLN A 652 -38.67 16.29 -40.60
N ILE A 653 -38.63 16.58 -39.29
CA ILE A 653 -37.84 17.69 -38.73
C ILE A 653 -36.35 17.51 -39.05
N GLN A 654 -35.83 16.29 -38.95
CA GLN A 654 -34.43 16.00 -39.24
C GLN A 654 -34.12 16.13 -40.75
N TRP A 655 -35.07 15.82 -41.62
CA TRP A 655 -34.98 16.08 -43.06
C TRP A 655 -34.97 17.59 -43.37
N HIS A 656 -35.89 18.37 -42.78
CA HIS A 656 -35.93 19.83 -42.96
C HIS A 656 -34.63 20.53 -42.51
N ARG A 657 -33.97 20.04 -41.44
CA ARG A 657 -32.65 20.55 -40.99
C ARG A 657 -31.54 20.44 -42.04
N GLN A 658 -31.69 19.58 -43.06
CA GLN A 658 -30.70 19.50 -44.14
C GLN A 658 -30.74 20.73 -45.05
N PHE A 659 -31.89 21.41 -45.13
CA PHE A 659 -32.13 22.52 -46.04
C PHE A 659 -32.31 23.86 -45.32
N ASP A 660 -32.73 23.84 -44.06
CA ASP A 660 -32.95 25.03 -43.24
C ASP A 660 -32.17 24.93 -41.91
N LYS A 661 -31.29 25.91 -41.67
CA LYS A 661 -30.40 25.98 -40.50
C LYS A 661 -31.07 26.63 -39.29
N ASP A 662 -32.20 27.29 -39.48
CA ASP A 662 -32.95 27.94 -38.40
C ASP A 662 -33.85 26.94 -37.66
N VAL A 663 -34.01 25.72 -38.20
CA VAL A 663 -34.69 24.60 -37.53
C VAL A 663 -33.90 24.18 -36.28
N PRO A 664 -34.48 24.25 -35.06
CA PRO A 664 -33.75 24.01 -33.81
C PRO A 664 -33.07 22.65 -33.75
N ALA A 665 -31.87 22.58 -33.17
CA ALA A 665 -31.13 21.33 -32.95
C ALA A 665 -31.94 20.29 -32.13
N ALA A 666 -31.63 18.99 -32.29
CA ALA A 666 -32.38 17.90 -31.66
C ALA A 666 -32.56 18.05 -30.13
N LYS A 667 -31.56 18.61 -29.45
CA LYS A 667 -31.59 18.90 -28.00
C LYS A 667 -32.60 19.97 -27.59
N ASN A 668 -33.06 20.80 -28.54
CA ASN A 668 -33.95 21.92 -28.32
C ASN A 668 -35.36 21.69 -28.90
N THR A 669 -35.66 20.48 -29.39
CA THR A 669 -36.98 20.14 -29.95
C THR A 669 -38.00 19.84 -28.83
N PRO A 670 -39.17 20.52 -28.79
CA PRO A 670 -40.17 20.35 -27.73
C PRO A 670 -40.61 18.90 -27.52
N SER A 671 -40.87 18.43 -26.29
CA SER A 671 -41.19 17.01 -26.02
C SER A 671 -42.63 16.58 -26.37
N GLY A 672 -43.55 17.53 -26.62
CA GLY A 672 -44.97 17.23 -26.89
C GLY A 672 -45.31 17.16 -28.39
N LYS A 673 -46.14 16.18 -28.79
CA LYS A 673 -46.55 15.95 -30.19
C LYS A 673 -47.14 17.21 -30.85
N ALA A 674 -48.09 17.88 -30.20
CA ALA A 674 -48.74 19.09 -30.73
C ALA A 674 -47.73 20.23 -31.02
N LYS A 675 -46.75 20.42 -30.12
CA LYS A 675 -45.69 21.44 -30.29
C LYS A 675 -44.66 21.07 -31.36
N ARG A 676 -44.47 19.78 -31.64
CA ARG A 676 -43.61 19.32 -32.75
C ARG A 676 -44.28 19.52 -34.10
N VAL A 677 -45.60 19.31 -34.19
CA VAL A 677 -46.39 19.57 -35.41
C VAL A 677 -46.36 21.05 -35.78
N GLU A 678 -46.48 21.95 -34.79
CA GLU A 678 -46.40 23.41 -34.96
C GLU A 678 -45.02 23.84 -35.50
N HIS A 679 -43.93 23.31 -34.93
CA HIS A 679 -42.55 23.59 -35.39
C HIS A 679 -42.17 22.93 -36.72
N SER A 680 -42.83 21.83 -37.12
CA SER A 680 -42.65 21.24 -38.45
C SER A 680 -43.22 22.11 -39.57
N MET A 681 -44.07 23.11 -39.25
CA MET A 681 -44.83 23.90 -40.23
C MET A 681 -44.59 25.41 -40.15
N GLU A 682 -43.74 25.92 -39.25
CA GLU A 682 -43.33 27.33 -39.26
C GLU A 682 -42.58 27.62 -40.56
N GLN A 683 -43.28 28.27 -41.52
CA GLN A 683 -42.64 28.82 -42.70
C GLN A 683 -41.71 29.97 -42.30
N PRO A 684 -40.55 30.12 -42.97
CA PRO A 684 -39.70 31.27 -42.75
C PRO A 684 -40.47 32.55 -43.06
N ASP A 685 -40.47 33.48 -42.09
CA ASP A 685 -41.01 34.83 -42.27
C ASP A 685 -40.51 35.42 -43.58
N GLY A 686 -41.46 35.91 -44.39
CA GLY A 686 -41.22 36.34 -45.76
C GLY A 686 -40.15 37.42 -45.87
N SER A 687 -38.95 37.03 -46.33
CA SER A 687 -38.16 37.80 -47.29
C SER A 687 -37.05 36.94 -47.90
N ASN A 688 -37.03 36.87 -49.24
CA ASN A 688 -35.95 36.36 -50.11
C ASN A 688 -35.62 34.86 -50.07
N ASN A 689 -36.39 34.04 -50.80
CA ASN A 689 -35.88 33.15 -51.87
C ASN A 689 -37.01 32.29 -52.49
N ALA A 690 -38.01 32.94 -53.06
CA ALA A 690 -38.99 32.29 -53.95
C ALA A 690 -38.39 32.08 -55.35
N GLN A 691 -37.32 31.27 -55.46
CA GLN A 691 -36.78 30.86 -56.77
C GLN A 691 -36.00 29.53 -56.80
N GLY A 692 -35.89 28.78 -55.69
CA GLY A 692 -35.14 27.51 -55.67
C GLY A 692 -35.98 26.22 -55.65
N MET A 693 -37.27 26.28 -55.30
CA MET A 693 -38.06 25.08 -54.95
C MET A 693 -38.95 24.51 -56.06
N LEU A 694 -38.73 24.90 -57.33
CA LEU A 694 -39.47 24.38 -58.50
C LEU A 694 -38.59 23.64 -59.53
N GLY A 695 -37.35 23.27 -59.16
CA GLY A 695 -36.37 22.69 -60.09
C GLY A 695 -36.02 21.20 -59.95
N CYS A 696 -36.55 20.47 -58.94
CA CYS A 696 -36.12 19.08 -58.69
C CYS A 696 -37.29 18.11 -58.40
N LEU A 697 -38.44 18.33 -59.02
CA LEU A 697 -39.46 17.29 -59.21
C LEU A 697 -39.62 17.07 -60.72
N GLY A 698 -38.73 16.24 -61.25
CA GLY A 698 -38.71 15.70 -62.60
C GLY A 698 -37.95 14.38 -62.59
#